data_AF-A0A5E4XPX5-F1
#
_entry.id   AF-A0A5E4XPX5-F1
#
_cell.length_a   1.000
_cell.length_b   1.000
_cell.length_c   1.000
_cell.angle_alpha   90.00
_cell.angle_beta   90.00
_cell.angle_gamma   90.00
#
_symmetry.space_group_name_H-M   'P 1'
#
loop_
_entity.id
_entity.type
_entity.pdbx_description
1 polymer ?
#
loop_
_entity_poly.entity_id
_entity_poly.type
_entity_poly.pdbx_seq_one_letter_code
_entity_poly.pdbx_strand_id
1 'polypeptide(L)'
;MAHLLLAAAVAIGTVGVAAAPTAAQAQSTTSLSLASPQSATPDIALYYGDDIPVDALQAFDWVVIDPAQASLPDASIAPRTQWFARADARDASQTPDAFVDARIAPLWQKGFRNFLIDDGASITSDAESDARIAARVQAIHARYPDARLVLRNHLIAAASLAPTLAGVLADGLYRRYDAAAMIFVDTPANVQAAAFAQLDALRNQAHLPTFAMDYCESADLACRRATARSLDQKGVRAFVTDPDVQTVGVGRIEVMPRKILMVQTPGDGEPIDLTTGARDISMPLNYLGYDVQYVNANSGQMPANVRTDRYAGIVVSIDRNVNNAGAWRRWLLARIREGMRVAVIGQFGFPIDQQTAQALGLERVAGTVPGAVEPRVVSKSPMIGFEIMPTPDVRDALGVRVGPKGEPLLRLKAGDYTYDMAGMLPWGGYSLNPYGVTSLAGIEQERWAIQPIDFLRQALALPQMPVPDVTTENGRRLMFVHVDGDGFASRAEFPGVDYGSMALYEQIFSKYLVPTTLSVIEGEVGPTGLYPKISPRLEEIARKMFALPNVEIGTHTYSHPFNLEQINQKTGERIYGKANKEWGGDDAFSLDIPNYRFNLDREIQGSIDYINQRLAPPGKKVVVLQWPGDAQAPAIAIRRAWKAGVLSINGGDTIITKTNNSWTNIAPYGVAKGLLPTEFQVYAAVMDENVYTNDWLGPYYGYTRVLETFEMTDKPIRFKAVNLYYHMYSGTKVASLNALKDVYNAVLRQPVFPIFTTEYIRRVLDWRRVAVAREVSADGAPVRWRVRSGADLREMRWPGEGVPAMGTSEDIAGYLPGPGGLYIHMGGDTAEFSIGAKGTDRTPYISEAAGFVRDFKRTGRNLSFRFGGYYKPFVSVANAAGCRLSVDGATKARADGAGRLRVDVSGIAEKPVTMHAVGVECD
;
A
#
# COMPACT_ATOMS: atom_id res chain seq x y z
N MET A 1 32.34 46.75 36.98
CA MET A 1 32.36 48.02 37.72
C MET A 1 31.14 48.08 38.62
N ALA A 2 31.39 48.36 39.90
CA ALA A 2 30.51 48.97 40.90
C ALA A 2 29.16 48.32 41.27
N HIS A 3 29.16 47.82 42.51
CA HIS A 3 28.07 47.63 43.46
C HIS A 3 27.17 48.87 43.70
N LEU A 4 25.95 48.62 44.22
CA LEU A 4 25.37 49.08 45.51
C LEU A 4 23.84 49.26 45.37
N LEU A 5 22.98 48.51 46.08
CA LEU A 5 22.59 48.57 47.52
C LEU A 5 21.58 49.68 47.85
N LEU A 6 20.42 49.29 48.43
CA LEU A 6 19.74 49.79 49.65
C LEU A 6 18.36 49.08 49.74
N ALA A 7 18.02 48.24 50.73
CA ALA A 7 17.74 48.47 52.17
C ALA A 7 16.48 49.36 52.39
N ALA A 8 15.49 49.12 53.26
CA ALA A 8 15.36 48.30 54.48
C ALA A 8 13.88 48.22 54.98
N ALA A 9 13.66 47.33 55.97
CA ALA A 9 12.65 47.27 57.07
C ALA A 9 11.16 47.05 56.71
N VAL A 10 10.45 45.96 57.11
CA VAL A 10 10.23 45.18 58.36
C VAL A 10 9.32 45.87 59.40
N ALA A 11 8.07 45.39 59.52
CA ALA A 11 7.39 44.97 60.77
C ALA A 11 6.00 44.35 60.44
N ILE A 12 5.84 43.02 60.50
CA ILE A 12 5.22 42.19 61.57
C ILE A 12 3.67 42.11 61.51
N GLY A 13 3.15 40.89 61.32
CA GLY A 13 1.77 40.53 61.72
C GLY A 13 1.10 39.39 60.91
N THR A 14 1.51 38.14 61.19
CA THR A 14 0.81 36.82 61.08
C THR A 14 -0.58 36.77 60.40
N VAL A 15 -0.93 35.83 59.50
CA VAL A 15 -1.14 34.37 59.70
C VAL A 15 -1.28 33.69 58.32
N GLY A 16 -0.76 32.47 58.17
CA GLY A 16 -1.25 31.51 57.15
C GLY A 16 -0.19 30.95 56.21
N VAL A 17 0.47 29.87 56.63
CA VAL A 17 1.44 29.11 55.82
C VAL A 17 0.72 28.33 54.73
N ALA A 18 1.00 28.65 53.47
CA ALA A 18 0.86 27.72 52.33
C ALA A 18 2.01 27.99 51.36
N ALA A 19 3.12 27.29 51.56
CA ALA A 19 4.26 27.29 50.65
C ALA A 19 3.96 26.34 49.47
N ALA A 20 4.09 26.87 48.27
CA ALA A 20 4.26 26.08 47.05
C ALA A 20 5.56 25.26 47.12
N PRO A 21 5.60 24.07 46.50
CA PRO A 21 6.83 23.54 45.96
C PRO A 21 6.74 23.40 44.43
N THR A 22 7.71 24.06 43.78
CA THR A 22 8.63 23.47 42.79
C THR A 22 8.12 22.31 41.93
N ALA A 23 8.17 22.57 40.62
CA ALA A 23 8.07 21.59 39.53
C ALA A 23 8.89 20.33 39.80
N ALA A 24 8.19 19.24 40.09
CA ALA A 24 8.69 17.88 39.97
C ALA A 24 8.15 17.30 38.66
N GLN A 25 9.06 16.83 37.81
CA GLN A 25 8.75 15.97 36.68
C GLN A 25 7.99 14.75 37.21
N ALA A 26 6.69 14.68 36.93
CA ALA A 26 5.90 13.48 37.19
C ALA A 26 6.30 12.44 36.15
N GLN A 27 7.23 11.57 36.53
CA GLN A 27 7.40 10.27 35.90
C GLN A 27 6.08 9.52 36.02
N SER A 28 5.41 9.33 34.89
CA SER A 28 4.27 8.44 34.73
C SER A 28 4.70 7.02 35.08
N THR A 29 4.45 6.62 36.32
CA THR A 29 4.55 5.22 36.77
C THR A 29 3.42 4.43 36.12
N THR A 30 3.72 3.83 34.97
CA THR A 30 2.93 2.74 34.39
C THR A 30 2.91 1.57 35.38
N SER A 31 1.83 1.47 36.15
CA SER A 31 1.52 0.24 36.89
C SER A 31 1.21 -0.86 35.86
N LEU A 32 2.21 -1.71 35.61
CA LEU A 32 2.07 -2.94 34.84
C LEU A 32 0.98 -3.80 35.49
N SER A 33 -0.15 -3.91 34.79
CA SER A 33 -1.20 -4.87 35.05
C SER A 33 -0.62 -6.28 34.91
N LEU A 34 -0.47 -6.98 36.03
CA LEU A 34 -0.15 -8.40 36.13
C LEU A 34 -1.34 -9.24 35.63
N ALA A 35 -1.33 -9.55 34.35
CA ALA A 35 -1.87 -10.77 33.80
C ALA A 35 -0.95 -11.16 32.64
N SER A 36 0.04 -12.01 32.91
CA SER A 36 0.88 -12.59 31.87
C SER A 36 0.08 -13.69 31.17
N PRO A 37 -0.41 -13.51 29.93
CA PRO A 37 -0.62 -14.68 29.10
C PRO A 37 0.76 -15.31 28.90
N GLN A 38 0.87 -16.62 29.06
CA GLN A 38 2.02 -17.38 28.59
C GLN A 38 2.36 -16.87 27.18
N SER A 39 3.46 -16.12 27.02
CA SER A 39 3.65 -15.34 25.79
C SER A 39 3.71 -16.30 24.62
N ALA A 40 2.78 -16.17 23.67
CA ALA A 40 2.77 -17.01 22.49
C ALA A 40 4.14 -16.94 21.80
N THR A 41 4.70 -18.10 21.44
CA THR A 41 5.96 -18.18 20.68
C THR A 41 5.84 -17.35 19.40
N PRO A 42 6.72 -16.35 19.18
CA PRO A 42 6.63 -15.44 18.04
C PRO A 42 6.77 -16.20 16.71
N ASP A 43 6.15 -15.70 15.65
CA ASP A 43 6.40 -16.21 14.30
C ASP A 43 7.74 -15.64 13.79
N ILE A 44 8.67 -16.51 13.40
CA ILE A 44 10.02 -16.13 12.93
C ILE A 44 10.15 -16.34 11.41
N ALA A 45 10.91 -15.45 10.75
CA ALA A 45 11.40 -15.62 9.39
C ALA A 45 12.90 -15.32 9.27
N LEU A 46 13.54 -15.88 8.25
CA LEU A 46 14.93 -15.61 7.89
C LEU A 46 14.99 -15.22 6.41
N TYR A 47 15.80 -14.21 6.07
CA TYR A 47 16.01 -13.76 4.70
C TYR A 47 17.41 -13.18 4.50
N TYR A 48 18.24 -13.82 3.67
CA TYR A 48 19.64 -13.46 3.45
C TYR A 48 19.91 -12.87 2.05
N GLY A 49 18.87 -12.51 1.31
CA GLY A 49 19.00 -11.73 0.06
C GLY A 49 19.24 -10.24 0.30
N ASP A 50 19.77 -9.55 -0.71
CA ASP A 50 20.03 -8.10 -0.71
C ASP A 50 18.76 -7.25 -0.88
N ASP A 51 17.81 -7.74 -1.67
CA ASP A 51 16.52 -7.11 -1.93
C ASP A 51 15.43 -7.58 -0.94
N ILE A 52 15.52 -7.09 0.30
CA ILE A 52 14.59 -7.46 1.40
C ILE A 52 13.14 -7.10 1.04
N PRO A 53 12.20 -8.08 0.95
CA PRO A 53 10.78 -7.82 0.80
C PRO A 53 10.13 -7.43 2.13
N VAL A 54 10.40 -6.21 2.60
CA VAL A 54 9.89 -5.72 3.91
C VAL A 54 8.36 -5.80 3.99
N ASP A 55 7.67 -5.54 2.89
CA ASP A 55 6.21 -5.61 2.78
C ASP A 55 5.65 -7.01 3.05
N ALA A 56 6.39 -8.08 2.69
CA ALA A 56 6.00 -9.45 2.99
C ALA A 56 6.50 -9.88 4.38
N LEU A 57 7.76 -9.58 4.70
CA LEU A 57 8.41 -10.00 5.95
C LEU A 57 7.80 -9.36 7.19
N GLN A 58 7.14 -8.20 7.06
CA GLN A 58 6.45 -7.59 8.19
C GLN A 58 5.27 -8.42 8.72
N ALA A 59 4.84 -9.48 8.04
CA ALA A 59 3.85 -10.44 8.54
C ALA A 59 4.34 -11.21 9.78
N PHE A 60 5.66 -11.35 9.93
CA PHE A 60 6.32 -12.11 10.99
C PHE A 60 6.65 -11.19 12.18
N ASP A 61 6.69 -11.78 13.37
CA ASP A 61 7.06 -11.07 14.58
C ASP A 61 8.56 -10.80 14.62
N TRP A 62 9.36 -11.82 14.30
CA TRP A 62 10.83 -11.76 14.29
C TRP A 62 11.35 -12.06 12.88
N VAL A 63 12.28 -11.24 12.38
CA VAL A 63 12.90 -11.46 11.07
C VAL A 63 14.42 -11.37 11.21
N VAL A 64 15.12 -12.44 10.82
CA VAL A 64 16.59 -12.47 10.77
C VAL A 64 17.05 -12.11 9.37
N ILE A 65 17.94 -11.12 9.26
CA ILE A 65 18.59 -10.72 8.01
C ILE A 65 20.10 -10.86 8.08
N ASP A 66 20.74 -11.00 6.92
CA ASP A 66 22.20 -10.96 6.82
C ASP A 66 22.67 -9.49 6.63
N PRO A 67 23.31 -8.88 7.65
CA PRO A 67 23.76 -7.49 7.57
C PRO A 67 24.92 -7.27 6.60
N ALA A 68 25.52 -8.34 6.04
CA ALA A 68 26.48 -8.23 4.96
C ALA A 68 25.80 -7.98 3.60
N GLN A 69 24.52 -8.33 3.46
CA GLN A 69 23.75 -8.21 2.21
C GLN A 69 22.84 -7.00 2.21
N ALA A 70 22.28 -6.62 3.37
CA ALA A 70 21.30 -5.54 3.45
C ALA A 70 21.34 -4.75 4.77
N SER A 71 20.84 -3.52 4.72
CA SER A 71 20.72 -2.63 5.89
C SER A 71 19.44 -2.89 6.67
N LEU A 72 19.44 -2.52 7.96
CA LEU A 72 18.25 -2.51 8.82
C LEU A 72 17.13 -1.68 8.18
N PRO A 73 15.93 -2.24 7.97
CA PRO A 73 14.78 -1.48 7.49
C PRO A 73 14.31 -0.41 8.48
N ASP A 74 13.68 0.65 7.97
CA ASP A 74 13.08 1.70 8.80
C ASP A 74 11.97 1.10 9.69
N ALA A 75 11.98 1.40 10.98
CA ALA A 75 10.99 0.87 11.92
C ALA A 75 9.56 1.32 11.59
N SER A 76 9.38 2.49 10.94
CA SER A 76 8.07 3.02 10.58
C SER A 76 7.34 2.20 9.52
N ILE A 77 8.06 1.42 8.70
CA ILE A 77 7.47 0.62 7.62
C ILE A 77 7.16 -0.83 8.04
N ALA A 78 7.61 -1.27 9.21
CA ALA A 78 7.33 -2.58 9.79
C ALA A 78 7.29 -2.50 11.35
N PRO A 79 6.39 -1.70 11.94
CA PRO A 79 6.42 -1.36 13.38
C PRO A 79 6.16 -2.55 14.32
N ARG A 80 5.61 -3.66 13.79
CA ARG A 80 5.31 -4.89 14.53
C ARG A 80 6.38 -5.97 14.38
N THR A 81 7.47 -5.69 13.67
CA THR A 81 8.52 -6.66 13.37
C THR A 81 9.82 -6.27 14.07
N GLN A 82 10.38 -7.22 14.80
CA GLN A 82 11.69 -7.10 15.40
C GLN A 82 12.73 -7.70 14.45
N TRP A 83 13.68 -6.87 14.04
CA TRP A 83 14.75 -7.26 13.13
C TRP A 83 15.96 -7.79 13.92
N PHE A 84 16.44 -8.95 13.52
CA PHE A 84 17.61 -9.63 14.05
C PHE A 84 18.72 -9.58 12.98
N ALA A 85 19.94 -9.29 13.40
CA ALA A 85 21.11 -9.48 12.55
C ALA A 85 21.66 -10.90 12.76
N ARG A 86 21.96 -11.59 11.67
CA ARG A 86 22.81 -12.78 11.71
C ARG A 86 24.23 -12.37 12.09
N ALA A 87 24.74 -12.90 13.20
CA ALA A 87 26.10 -12.70 13.65
C ALA A 87 26.94 -13.95 13.36
N ASP A 88 27.85 -13.84 12.38
CA ASP A 88 28.76 -14.91 11.98
C ASP A 88 29.83 -15.17 13.05
N ALA A 89 29.72 -16.33 13.69
CA ALA A 89 30.58 -16.82 14.76
C ALA A 89 31.51 -17.96 14.28
N ARG A 90 31.75 -18.13 12.98
CA ARG A 90 32.59 -19.24 12.47
C ARG A 90 34.08 -19.16 12.80
N ASP A 91 34.62 -17.95 13.02
CA ASP A 91 36.05 -17.76 13.32
C ASP A 91 36.38 -18.23 14.74
N ALA A 92 36.81 -19.49 14.88
CA ALA A 92 37.13 -20.09 16.17
C ALA A 92 38.38 -19.50 16.86
N SER A 93 39.19 -18.68 16.17
CA SER A 93 40.41 -18.08 16.75
C SER A 93 40.13 -16.87 17.65
N GLN A 94 38.94 -16.27 17.53
CA GLN A 94 38.54 -15.08 18.27
C GLN A 94 38.16 -15.41 19.71
N THR A 95 38.74 -14.67 20.66
CA THR A 95 38.23 -14.62 22.04
C THR A 95 36.80 -14.07 22.07
N PRO A 96 36.01 -14.35 23.12
CA PRO A 96 34.65 -13.84 23.24
C PRO A 96 34.55 -12.31 23.11
N ASP A 97 35.44 -11.56 23.76
CA ASP A 97 35.45 -10.09 23.68
C ASP A 97 35.82 -9.59 22.29
N ALA A 98 36.82 -10.22 21.65
CA ALA A 98 37.20 -9.87 20.28
C ALA A 98 36.06 -10.13 19.28
N PHE A 99 35.29 -11.22 19.47
CA PHE A 99 34.08 -11.48 18.70
C PHE A 99 33.03 -10.38 18.91
N VAL A 100 32.79 -9.97 20.15
CA VAL A 100 31.83 -8.89 20.46
C VAL A 100 32.25 -7.57 19.81
N ASP A 101 33.53 -7.20 19.87
CA ASP A 101 34.06 -5.99 19.23
C ASP A 101 33.99 -6.05 17.70
N ALA A 102 34.31 -7.21 17.11
CA ALA A 102 34.41 -7.36 15.66
C ALA A 102 33.07 -7.63 14.96
N ARG A 103 32.09 -8.20 15.67
CA ARG A 103 30.81 -8.65 15.07
C ARG A 103 29.59 -7.95 15.64
N ILE A 104 29.53 -7.70 16.94
CA ILE A 104 28.31 -7.20 17.59
C ILE A 104 28.31 -5.69 17.73
N ALA A 105 29.41 -5.09 18.21
CA ALA A 105 29.51 -3.64 18.37
C ALA A 105 29.23 -2.85 17.08
N PRO A 106 29.72 -3.25 15.89
CA PRO A 106 29.41 -2.54 14.63
C PRO A 106 27.92 -2.63 14.26
N LEU A 107 27.27 -3.77 14.51
CA LEU A 107 25.84 -3.94 14.24
C LEU A 107 24.99 -3.15 15.22
N TRP A 108 25.41 -3.06 16.48
CA TRP A 108 24.76 -2.22 17.49
C TRP A 108 24.80 -0.74 17.09
N GLN A 109 25.93 -0.26 16.57
CA GLN A 109 26.07 1.10 16.04
C GLN A 109 25.17 1.34 14.82
N LYS A 110 24.93 0.31 13.99
CA LYS A 110 23.96 0.34 12.88
C LYS A 110 22.49 0.24 13.33
N GLY A 111 22.22 0.19 14.62
CA GLY A 111 20.86 0.21 15.19
C GLY A 111 20.28 -1.16 15.51
N PHE A 112 20.95 -2.27 15.22
CA PHE A 112 20.46 -3.60 15.62
C PHE A 112 20.49 -3.75 17.15
N ARG A 113 19.47 -4.43 17.68
CA ARG A 113 19.34 -4.78 19.10
C ARG A 113 19.11 -6.27 19.34
N ASN A 114 18.97 -7.04 18.27
CA ASN A 114 18.66 -8.46 18.34
C ASN A 114 19.60 -9.24 17.40
N PHE A 115 20.04 -10.42 17.81
CA PHE A 115 21.07 -11.18 17.11
C PHE A 115 20.74 -12.68 17.05
N LEU A 116 20.87 -13.28 15.87
CA LEU A 116 20.98 -14.73 15.70
C LEU A 116 22.47 -15.08 15.69
N ILE A 117 22.93 -15.86 16.67
CA ILE A 117 24.33 -16.29 16.75
C ILE A 117 24.48 -17.61 15.98
N ASP A 118 25.35 -17.62 14.98
CA ASP A 118 25.51 -18.72 14.03
C ASP A 118 26.99 -18.99 13.75
N ASP A 119 27.49 -20.16 14.16
CA ASP A 119 28.85 -20.65 13.90
C ASP A 119 28.90 -21.77 12.83
N GLY A 120 27.77 -22.07 12.18
CA GLY A 120 27.66 -23.15 11.21
C GLY A 120 27.72 -24.57 11.79
N ALA A 121 27.61 -24.76 13.12
CA ALA A 121 27.56 -26.08 13.73
C ALA A 121 26.35 -26.90 13.24
N SER A 122 26.49 -28.22 13.21
CA SER A 122 25.37 -29.15 12.96
C SER A 122 24.41 -29.18 14.15
N ILE A 123 23.20 -29.71 13.97
CA ILE A 123 22.21 -29.90 15.05
C ILE A 123 22.75 -30.75 16.21
N THR A 124 23.67 -31.69 15.91
CA THR A 124 24.50 -32.37 16.90
C THR A 124 25.86 -31.68 16.96
N SER A 125 25.99 -30.66 17.81
CA SER A 125 27.25 -29.99 18.10
C SER A 125 28.13 -30.82 19.06
N ASP A 126 29.45 -30.58 19.02
CA ASP A 126 30.38 -31.13 20.01
C ASP A 126 30.55 -30.19 21.22
N ALA A 127 31.10 -30.74 22.31
CA ALA A 127 31.27 -30.03 23.58
C ALA A 127 32.22 -28.83 23.49
N GLU A 128 33.22 -28.86 22.59
CA GLU A 128 34.15 -27.75 22.42
C GLU A 128 33.46 -26.57 21.73
N SER A 129 32.66 -26.85 20.69
CA SER A 129 31.84 -25.83 20.04
C SER A 129 30.79 -25.24 20.97
N ASP A 130 30.13 -26.08 21.76
CA ASP A 130 29.17 -25.65 22.79
C ASP A 130 29.83 -24.72 23.82
N ALA A 131 31.03 -25.04 24.30
CA ALA A 131 31.76 -24.19 25.24
C ALA A 131 32.14 -22.84 24.62
N ARG A 132 32.63 -22.83 23.36
CA ARG A 132 33.00 -21.61 22.65
C ARG A 132 31.79 -20.69 22.43
N ILE A 133 30.67 -21.24 21.95
CA ILE A 133 29.48 -20.43 21.67
C ILE A 133 28.87 -19.89 22.97
N ALA A 134 28.87 -20.69 24.04
CA ALA A 134 28.40 -20.26 25.35
C ALA A 134 29.19 -19.06 25.90
N ALA A 135 30.52 -19.10 25.79
CA ALA A 135 31.37 -17.99 26.20
C ALA A 135 31.08 -16.71 25.40
N ARG A 136 30.77 -16.83 24.10
CA ARG A 136 30.38 -15.69 23.25
C ARG A 136 29.02 -15.12 23.63
N VAL A 137 28.01 -15.96 23.86
CA VAL A 137 26.69 -15.53 24.32
C VAL A 137 26.80 -14.78 25.64
N GLN A 138 27.59 -15.29 26.59
CA GLN A 138 27.83 -14.64 27.88
C GLN A 138 28.54 -13.29 27.72
N ALA A 139 29.56 -13.19 26.86
CA ALA A 139 30.26 -11.93 26.58
C ALA A 139 29.33 -10.89 25.94
N ILE A 140 28.43 -11.30 25.03
CA ILE A 140 27.41 -10.41 24.47
C ILE A 140 26.48 -9.91 25.58
N HIS A 141 25.91 -10.82 26.37
CA HIS A 141 24.95 -10.48 27.41
C HIS A 141 25.58 -9.55 28.47
N ALA A 142 26.85 -9.77 28.83
CA ALA A 142 27.57 -8.91 29.76
C ALA A 142 27.72 -7.47 29.26
N ARG A 143 27.93 -7.26 27.96
CA ARG A 143 28.14 -5.92 27.36
C ARG A 143 26.87 -5.26 26.85
N TYR A 144 25.91 -6.06 26.39
CA TYR A 144 24.64 -5.64 25.82
C TYR A 144 23.50 -6.44 26.49
N PRO A 145 23.18 -6.17 27.77
CA PRO A 145 22.19 -6.94 28.52
C PRO A 145 20.77 -6.87 27.92
N ASP A 146 20.46 -5.80 27.19
CA ASP A 146 19.18 -5.61 26.50
C ASP A 146 19.11 -6.35 25.14
N ALA A 147 20.20 -6.97 24.69
CA ALA A 147 20.22 -7.68 23.41
C ALA A 147 19.39 -8.97 23.48
N ARG A 148 18.49 -9.15 22.52
CA ARG A 148 17.78 -10.44 22.35
C ARG A 148 18.64 -11.38 21.53
N LEU A 149 18.96 -12.55 22.09
CA LEU A 149 19.84 -13.52 21.47
C LEU A 149 19.08 -14.79 21.09
N VAL A 150 19.11 -15.16 19.81
CA VAL A 150 18.69 -16.49 19.35
C VAL A 150 19.94 -17.29 19.03
N LEU A 151 20.02 -18.51 19.55
CA LEU A 151 21.13 -19.42 19.26
C LEU A 151 20.74 -20.40 18.16
N ARG A 152 21.56 -20.55 17.11
CA ARG A 152 21.34 -21.59 16.09
C ARG A 152 21.97 -22.91 16.54
N ASN A 153 21.22 -24.02 16.43
CA ASN A 153 21.60 -25.36 16.88
C ASN A 153 22.01 -25.38 18.36
N HIS A 154 23.19 -25.90 18.72
CA HIS A 154 23.74 -25.89 20.09
C HIS A 154 22.71 -26.17 21.22
N LEU A 155 21.84 -27.16 21.01
CA LEU A 155 20.67 -27.39 21.87
C LEU A 155 21.05 -27.75 23.31
N ILE A 156 22.21 -28.37 23.51
CA ILE A 156 22.75 -28.71 24.83
C ILE A 156 23.23 -27.44 25.55
N ALA A 157 24.02 -26.60 24.89
CA ALA A 157 24.46 -25.31 25.45
C ALA A 157 23.27 -24.36 25.71
N ALA A 158 22.24 -24.38 24.86
CA ALA A 158 21.05 -23.57 25.04
C ALA A 158 20.36 -23.80 26.39
N ALA A 159 20.42 -25.02 26.95
CA ALA A 159 19.80 -25.35 28.23
C ALA A 159 20.44 -24.59 29.40
N SER A 160 21.77 -24.47 29.43
CA SER A 160 22.48 -23.71 30.48
C SER A 160 22.42 -22.20 30.25
N LEU A 161 22.21 -21.76 29.01
CA LEU A 161 22.12 -20.35 28.62
C LEU A 161 20.70 -19.80 28.61
N ALA A 162 19.66 -20.61 28.85
CA ALA A 162 18.26 -20.22 28.68
C ALA A 162 17.88 -18.87 29.31
N PRO A 163 18.36 -18.47 30.51
CA PRO A 163 18.05 -17.15 31.08
C PRO A 163 18.60 -15.96 30.27
N THR A 164 19.60 -16.18 29.42
CA THR A 164 20.25 -15.17 28.58
C THR A 164 19.76 -15.17 27.13
N LEU A 165 18.97 -16.19 26.74
CA LEU A 165 18.51 -16.37 25.37
C LEU A 165 17.04 -15.96 25.22
N ALA A 166 16.74 -15.36 24.07
CA ALA A 166 15.38 -15.10 23.62
C ALA A 166 14.77 -16.31 22.89
N GLY A 167 15.59 -17.24 22.40
CA GLY A 167 15.15 -18.50 21.83
C GLY A 167 16.29 -19.33 21.23
N VAL A 168 15.93 -20.50 20.68
CA VAL A 168 16.86 -21.40 19.99
C VAL A 168 16.26 -21.86 18.66
N LEU A 169 17.07 -21.89 17.60
CA LEU A 169 16.68 -22.27 16.24
C LEU A 169 17.42 -23.55 15.83
N ALA A 170 16.70 -24.66 15.73
CA ALA A 170 17.24 -25.90 15.16
C ALA A 170 17.21 -25.85 13.63
N ASP A 171 18.31 -26.26 13.00
CA ASP A 171 18.50 -26.22 11.56
C ASP A 171 18.46 -27.63 10.94
N GLY A 172 17.44 -27.86 10.11
CA GLY A 172 17.19 -29.08 9.37
C GLY A 172 16.78 -30.25 10.24
N LEU A 173 15.60 -30.16 10.87
CA LEU A 173 15.03 -31.23 11.67
C LEU A 173 14.50 -32.38 10.82
N TYR A 174 13.86 -32.11 9.69
CA TYR A 174 13.43 -33.17 8.76
C TYR A 174 14.31 -33.19 7.51
N ARG A 175 14.48 -32.02 6.88
CA ARG A 175 15.19 -31.85 5.61
C ARG A 175 16.32 -30.85 5.76
N ARG A 176 17.53 -31.31 5.46
CA ARG A 176 18.76 -30.51 5.39
C ARG A 176 19.17 -30.32 3.94
N TYR A 177 19.98 -29.31 3.71
CA TYR A 177 20.69 -29.13 2.44
C TYR A 177 22.19 -29.33 2.67
N ASP A 178 22.76 -30.32 1.98
CA ASP A 178 24.22 -30.48 1.92
C ASP A 178 24.75 -29.54 0.85
N ALA A 179 25.34 -28.41 1.28
CA ALA A 179 25.86 -27.41 0.36
C ALA A 179 27.08 -27.90 -0.45
N ALA A 180 27.85 -28.88 0.06
CA ALA A 180 29.01 -29.41 -0.65
C ALA A 180 28.59 -30.38 -1.75
N ALA A 181 27.60 -31.24 -1.46
CA ALA A 181 27.05 -32.18 -2.43
C ALA A 181 25.92 -31.59 -3.28
N MET A 182 25.42 -30.38 -2.94
CA MET A 182 24.31 -29.68 -3.57
C MET A 182 22.99 -30.48 -3.62
N ILE A 183 22.72 -31.26 -2.56
CA ILE A 183 21.56 -32.15 -2.48
C ILE A 183 20.76 -31.93 -1.19
N PHE A 184 19.45 -32.17 -1.27
CA PHE A 184 18.62 -32.33 -0.09
C PHE A 184 18.88 -33.70 0.55
N VAL A 185 19.06 -33.71 1.87
CA VAL A 185 19.27 -34.93 2.66
C VAL A 185 18.33 -34.95 3.85
N ASP A 186 17.76 -36.12 4.11
CA ASP A 186 16.95 -36.29 5.31
C ASP A 186 17.84 -36.31 6.57
N THR A 187 17.30 -35.83 7.67
CA THR A 187 17.96 -35.96 8.98
C THR A 187 17.75 -37.38 9.51
N PRO A 188 18.79 -38.10 9.98
CA PRO A 188 18.63 -39.45 10.49
C PRO A 188 17.62 -39.53 11.64
N ALA A 189 16.75 -40.54 11.67
CA ALA A 189 15.62 -40.61 12.62
C ALA A 189 16.03 -40.54 14.09
N ASN A 190 17.19 -41.09 14.46
CA ASN A 190 17.74 -41.01 15.81
C ASN A 190 18.17 -39.57 16.17
N VAL A 191 18.73 -38.83 15.21
CA VAL A 191 19.11 -37.43 15.38
C VAL A 191 17.86 -36.56 15.50
N GLN A 192 16.84 -36.79 14.66
CA GLN A 192 15.55 -36.10 14.75
C GLN A 192 14.93 -36.27 16.13
N ALA A 193 14.82 -37.52 16.59
CA ALA A 193 14.19 -37.84 17.88
C ALA A 193 14.93 -37.18 19.06
N ALA A 194 16.26 -37.20 19.05
CA ALA A 194 17.07 -36.54 20.07
C ALA A 194 16.88 -35.02 20.05
N ALA A 195 16.88 -34.38 18.88
CA ALA A 195 16.70 -32.95 18.74
C ALA A 195 15.30 -32.50 19.20
N PHE A 196 14.23 -33.21 18.81
CA PHE A 196 12.88 -32.90 19.29
C PHE A 196 12.77 -33.05 20.82
N ALA A 197 13.36 -34.09 21.41
CA ALA A 197 13.36 -34.25 22.86
C ALA A 197 14.07 -33.09 23.59
N GLN A 198 15.18 -32.59 23.03
CA GLN A 198 15.88 -31.43 23.57
C GLN A 198 15.08 -30.13 23.41
N LEU A 199 14.48 -29.89 22.24
CA LEU A 199 13.62 -28.73 22.01
C LEU A 199 12.39 -28.75 22.93
N ASP A 200 11.77 -29.91 23.13
CA ASP A 200 10.68 -30.08 24.08
C ASP A 200 11.12 -29.77 25.51
N ALA A 201 12.32 -30.22 25.93
CA ALA A 201 12.87 -29.89 27.25
C ALA A 201 13.12 -28.38 27.40
N LEU A 202 13.72 -27.73 26.40
CA LEU A 202 13.96 -26.28 26.41
C LEU A 202 12.66 -25.48 26.51
N ARG A 203 11.63 -25.89 25.74
CA ARG A 203 10.30 -25.26 25.78
C ARG A 203 9.60 -25.44 27.12
N ASN A 204 9.54 -26.68 27.62
CA ASN A 204 8.67 -27.02 28.75
C ASN A 204 9.36 -26.83 30.12
N GLN A 205 10.68 -27.01 30.19
CA GLN A 205 11.44 -26.93 31.45
C GLN A 205 12.18 -25.60 31.60
N ALA A 206 12.77 -25.08 30.51
CA ALA A 206 13.51 -23.82 30.54
C ALA A 206 12.68 -22.61 30.08
N HIS A 207 11.42 -22.84 29.65
CA HIS A 207 10.52 -21.81 29.10
C HIS A 207 11.14 -21.00 27.94
N LEU A 208 12.06 -21.62 27.20
CA LEU A 208 12.76 -21.00 26.08
C LEU A 208 11.99 -21.24 24.78
N PRO A 209 11.63 -20.20 24.00
CA PRO A 209 11.05 -20.37 22.67
C PRO A 209 11.93 -21.22 21.75
N THR A 210 11.31 -22.21 21.09
CA THR A 210 11.99 -23.11 20.16
C THR A 210 11.49 -22.93 18.74
N PHE A 211 12.43 -22.82 17.81
CA PHE A 211 12.20 -22.61 16.39
C PHE A 211 12.87 -23.72 15.57
N ALA A 212 12.37 -23.95 14.37
CA ALA A 212 12.94 -24.87 13.40
C ALA A 212 13.04 -24.22 12.03
N MET A 213 14.18 -24.38 11.37
CA MET A 213 14.39 -23.98 9.99
C MET A 213 14.68 -25.21 9.15
N ASP A 214 13.88 -25.45 8.12
CA ASP A 214 14.03 -26.60 7.20
C ASP A 214 14.03 -26.12 5.74
N TYR A 215 14.48 -26.99 4.83
CA TYR A 215 14.69 -26.61 3.43
C TYR A 215 13.83 -27.40 2.44
N CYS A 216 13.31 -26.67 1.45
CA CYS A 216 12.67 -27.19 0.25
C CYS A 216 13.20 -26.42 -0.96
N GLU A 217 12.93 -26.90 -2.18
CA GLU A 217 13.15 -26.08 -3.37
C GLU A 217 12.30 -24.80 -3.31
N SER A 218 12.83 -23.69 -3.85
CA SER A 218 12.15 -22.39 -3.80
C SER A 218 10.77 -22.43 -4.46
N ALA A 219 10.61 -23.17 -5.56
CA ALA A 219 9.34 -23.34 -6.25
C ALA A 219 8.37 -24.33 -5.57
N ASP A 220 8.82 -25.16 -4.62
CA ASP A 220 8.02 -26.21 -4.00
C ASP A 220 7.29 -25.71 -2.74
N LEU A 221 6.22 -24.95 -2.97
CA LEU A 221 5.34 -24.46 -1.91
C LEU A 221 4.61 -25.59 -1.17
N ALA A 222 4.34 -26.72 -1.84
CA ALA A 222 3.67 -27.86 -1.22
C ALA A 222 4.58 -28.52 -0.17
N CYS A 223 5.86 -28.73 -0.49
CA CYS A 223 6.88 -29.15 0.46
C CYS A 223 6.96 -28.19 1.65
N ARG A 224 7.08 -26.88 1.39
CA ARG A 224 7.19 -25.88 2.47
C ARG A 224 6.00 -25.93 3.42
N ARG A 225 4.76 -25.97 2.91
CA ARG A 225 3.55 -26.13 3.74
C ARG A 225 3.52 -27.44 4.51
N ALA A 226 3.83 -28.57 3.87
CA ALA A 226 3.79 -29.89 4.51
C ALA A 226 4.81 -30.02 5.65
N THR A 227 6.04 -29.53 5.41
CA THR A 227 7.11 -29.53 6.40
C THR A 227 6.80 -28.58 7.55
N ALA A 228 6.31 -27.36 7.26
CA ALA A 228 5.93 -26.39 8.30
C ALA A 228 4.84 -26.95 9.22
N ARG A 229 3.78 -27.56 8.64
CA ARG A 229 2.73 -28.24 9.42
C ARG A 229 3.28 -29.34 10.31
N SER A 230 4.17 -30.18 9.78
CA SER A 230 4.77 -31.28 10.54
C SER A 230 5.58 -30.78 11.74
N LEU A 231 6.33 -29.69 11.55
CA LEU A 231 7.12 -29.06 12.61
C LEU A 231 6.24 -28.39 13.68
N ASP A 232 5.25 -27.60 13.28
CA ASP A 232 4.33 -26.94 14.22
C ASP A 232 3.52 -27.97 15.04
N GLN A 233 3.14 -29.12 14.45
CA GLN A 233 2.48 -30.23 15.16
C GLN A 233 3.37 -30.88 16.23
N LYS A 234 4.70 -30.77 16.13
CA LYS A 234 5.66 -31.19 17.16
C LYS A 234 5.91 -30.11 18.22
N GLY A 235 5.21 -28.98 18.15
CA GLY A 235 5.31 -27.89 19.12
C GLY A 235 6.55 -27.01 18.94
N VAL A 236 7.17 -27.03 17.77
CA VAL A 236 8.30 -26.15 17.41
C VAL A 236 7.84 -25.17 16.35
N ARG A 237 8.14 -23.87 16.51
CA ARG A 237 7.71 -22.86 15.54
C ARG A 237 8.53 -22.97 14.27
N ALA A 238 7.87 -23.33 13.16
CA ALA A 238 8.54 -23.59 11.89
C ALA A 238 8.85 -22.32 11.08
N PHE A 239 9.91 -22.40 10.26
CA PHE A 239 10.14 -21.55 9.10
C PHE A 239 10.86 -22.36 8.01
N VAL A 240 10.15 -22.71 6.95
CA VAL A 240 10.67 -23.57 5.87
C VAL A 240 10.92 -22.74 4.61
N THR A 241 12.15 -22.76 4.11
CA THR A 241 12.63 -21.87 3.03
C THR A 241 13.52 -22.61 2.02
N ASP A 242 14.09 -21.90 1.06
CA ASP A 242 15.12 -22.43 0.15
C ASP A 242 16.52 -22.43 0.78
N PRO A 243 17.46 -23.24 0.25
CA PRO A 243 18.83 -23.33 0.80
C PRO A 243 19.59 -22.01 0.88
N ASP A 244 19.36 -21.10 -0.08
CA ASP A 244 20.01 -19.78 -0.10
C ASP A 244 19.35 -18.78 0.86
N VAL A 245 18.20 -19.15 1.46
CA VAL A 245 17.42 -18.31 2.40
C VAL A 245 16.99 -17.01 1.73
N GLN A 246 16.62 -17.06 0.45
CA GLN A 246 16.19 -15.91 -0.35
C GLN A 246 14.71 -15.98 -0.74
N THR A 247 13.97 -16.89 -0.13
CA THR A 247 12.53 -17.07 -0.27
C THR A 247 11.85 -16.63 1.02
N VAL A 248 10.76 -15.87 0.93
CA VAL A 248 9.82 -15.70 2.04
C VAL A 248 9.20 -17.08 2.32
N GLY A 249 9.75 -17.74 3.33
CA GLY A 249 9.40 -19.10 3.71
C GLY A 249 7.99 -19.24 4.28
N VAL A 250 7.64 -20.48 4.61
CA VAL A 250 6.37 -20.84 5.24
C VAL A 250 6.65 -21.29 6.67
N GLY A 251 6.01 -20.64 7.64
CA GLY A 251 6.02 -21.07 9.03
C GLY A 251 4.63 -21.51 9.47
N ARG A 252 4.26 -21.16 10.71
CA ARG A 252 2.85 -21.22 11.15
C ARG A 252 1.95 -20.40 10.25
N ILE A 253 2.49 -19.30 9.71
CA ILE A 253 1.84 -18.46 8.72
C ILE A 253 2.48 -18.61 7.34
N GLU A 254 1.66 -18.47 6.31
CA GLU A 254 2.04 -18.31 4.92
C GLU A 254 1.65 -16.90 4.48
N VAL A 255 2.61 -16.13 3.97
CA VAL A 255 2.36 -14.79 3.42
C VAL A 255 1.79 -14.91 2.01
N MET A 256 0.73 -14.15 1.74
CA MET A 256 0.13 -14.06 0.41
C MET A 256 0.89 -13.00 -0.41
N PRO A 257 1.53 -13.36 -1.54
CA PRO A 257 2.21 -12.38 -2.37
C PRO A 257 1.20 -11.40 -2.98
N ARG A 258 1.52 -10.10 -2.96
CA ARG A 258 0.65 -9.03 -3.48
C ARG A 258 1.25 -8.23 -4.64
N LYS A 259 2.48 -8.53 -5.05
CA LYS A 259 3.14 -7.84 -6.17
C LYS A 259 2.84 -8.52 -7.49
N ILE A 260 2.59 -7.70 -8.52
CA ILE A 260 2.56 -8.12 -9.92
C ILE A 260 3.69 -7.42 -10.64
N LEU A 261 4.45 -8.18 -11.43
CA LEU A 261 5.42 -7.60 -12.36
C LEU A 261 4.70 -7.31 -13.68
N MET A 262 4.56 -6.03 -14.01
CA MET A 262 4.05 -5.54 -15.29
C MET A 262 5.20 -5.35 -16.27
N VAL A 263 5.30 -6.23 -17.27
CA VAL A 263 6.29 -6.16 -18.33
C VAL A 263 5.72 -5.41 -19.52
N GLN A 264 6.40 -4.36 -19.96
CA GLN A 264 5.92 -3.48 -21.03
C GLN A 264 7.03 -3.08 -22.00
N THR A 265 6.64 -2.42 -23.08
CA THR A 265 7.55 -1.80 -24.06
C THR A 265 7.21 -0.32 -24.28
N PRO A 266 7.34 0.55 -23.26
CA PRO A 266 7.15 1.99 -23.45
C PRO A 266 8.04 2.52 -24.57
N GLY A 267 7.55 3.48 -25.35
CA GLY A 267 8.33 4.21 -26.34
C GLY A 267 9.43 5.06 -25.72
N ASP A 268 10.39 5.48 -26.53
CA ASP A 268 11.50 6.33 -26.08
C ASP A 268 10.97 7.66 -25.52
N GLY A 269 11.22 7.90 -24.22
CA GLY A 269 10.76 9.11 -23.53
C GLY A 269 9.26 9.15 -23.22
N GLU A 270 8.53 8.04 -23.45
CA GLU A 270 7.13 7.87 -23.05
C GLU A 270 7.04 7.74 -21.52
N PRO A 271 6.20 8.55 -20.85
CA PRO A 271 5.93 8.39 -19.43
C PRO A 271 5.27 7.07 -19.15
N ILE A 272 5.65 6.45 -18.03
CA ILE A 272 5.07 5.17 -17.61
C ILE A 272 3.54 5.25 -17.45
N ASP A 273 3.04 6.40 -17.03
CA ASP A 273 1.64 6.72 -16.73
C ASP A 273 0.73 6.58 -17.95
N LEU A 274 1.27 6.84 -19.15
CA LEU A 274 0.52 6.78 -20.41
C LEU A 274 0.50 5.37 -21.01
N THR A 275 1.32 4.46 -20.50
CA THR A 275 1.37 3.09 -21.01
C THR A 275 0.11 2.32 -20.62
N THR A 276 -0.38 1.45 -21.51
CA THR A 276 -1.58 0.63 -21.28
C THR A 276 -1.54 -0.16 -19.96
N GLY A 277 -0.37 -0.70 -19.60
CA GLY A 277 -0.21 -1.45 -18.36
C GLY A 277 -0.36 -0.60 -17.09
N ALA A 278 0.12 0.65 -17.10
CA ALA A 278 -0.08 1.57 -15.98
C ALA A 278 -1.48 2.18 -15.99
N ARG A 279 -1.92 2.73 -17.12
CA ARG A 279 -3.20 3.43 -17.24
C ARG A 279 -4.39 2.50 -17.05
N ASP A 280 -4.42 1.38 -17.78
CA ASP A 280 -5.62 0.55 -17.89
C ASP A 280 -5.51 -0.72 -17.03
N ILE A 281 -4.41 -1.48 -17.13
CA ILE A 281 -4.32 -2.82 -16.50
C ILE A 281 -4.04 -2.73 -14.99
N SER A 282 -3.42 -1.66 -14.50
CA SER A 282 -3.12 -1.52 -13.08
C SER A 282 -4.38 -1.30 -12.22
N MET A 283 -5.41 -0.64 -12.77
CA MET A 283 -6.67 -0.42 -12.03
C MET A 283 -7.37 -1.72 -11.59
N PRO A 284 -7.65 -2.70 -12.46
CA PRO A 284 -8.29 -3.95 -12.04
C PRO A 284 -7.39 -4.77 -11.09
N LEU A 285 -6.06 -4.69 -11.22
CA LEU A 285 -5.11 -5.29 -10.26
C LEU A 285 -5.19 -4.63 -8.88
N ASN A 286 -5.23 -3.29 -8.83
CA ASN A 286 -5.42 -2.54 -7.58
C ASN A 286 -6.74 -2.91 -6.90
N TYR A 287 -7.84 -3.00 -7.67
CA TYR A 287 -9.12 -3.47 -7.14
C TYR A 287 -9.03 -4.89 -6.55
N LEU A 288 -8.29 -5.79 -7.21
CA LEU A 288 -8.03 -7.15 -6.74
C LEU A 288 -7.08 -7.22 -5.53
N GLY A 289 -6.47 -6.09 -5.14
CA GLY A 289 -5.58 -5.98 -3.99
C GLY A 289 -4.10 -6.10 -4.29
N TYR A 290 -3.67 -5.99 -5.55
CA TYR A 290 -2.28 -6.22 -5.98
C TYR A 290 -1.56 -4.92 -6.36
N ASP A 291 -0.39 -4.70 -5.76
CA ASP A 291 0.54 -3.62 -6.13
C ASP A 291 1.31 -3.99 -7.40
N VAL A 292 1.64 -2.98 -8.22
CA VAL A 292 2.24 -3.20 -9.53
C VAL A 292 3.65 -2.64 -9.56
N GLN A 293 4.59 -3.46 -10.02
CA GLN A 293 5.95 -3.04 -10.35
C GLN A 293 6.16 -3.12 -11.85
N TYR A 294 6.69 -2.07 -12.45
CA TYR A 294 6.86 -1.97 -13.89
C TYR A 294 8.29 -2.32 -14.30
N VAL A 295 8.42 -3.04 -15.41
CA VAL A 295 9.70 -3.27 -16.09
C VAL A 295 9.54 -3.06 -17.58
N ASN A 296 10.45 -2.29 -18.16
CA ASN A 296 10.55 -2.15 -19.60
C ASN A 296 11.41 -3.30 -20.17
N ALA A 297 10.82 -4.13 -21.04
CA ALA A 297 11.49 -5.25 -21.69
C ALA A 297 12.67 -4.83 -22.59
N ASN A 298 12.73 -3.54 -22.95
CA ASN A 298 13.81 -2.94 -23.74
C ASN A 298 14.84 -2.21 -22.87
N SER A 299 14.66 -2.10 -21.55
CA SER A 299 15.61 -1.44 -20.64
C SER A 299 16.46 -2.44 -19.86
N GLY A 300 17.61 -2.80 -20.40
CA GLY A 300 18.62 -3.59 -19.67
C GLY A 300 18.22 -5.06 -19.44
N GLN A 301 18.75 -5.64 -18.36
CA GLN A 301 18.53 -7.04 -18.01
C GLN A 301 17.21 -7.22 -17.23
N MET A 302 16.45 -8.26 -17.57
CA MET A 302 15.24 -8.61 -16.83
C MET A 302 15.56 -8.96 -15.36
N PRO A 303 14.72 -8.56 -14.39
CA PRO A 303 14.95 -8.83 -12.97
C PRO A 303 15.13 -10.32 -12.68
N ALA A 304 16.17 -10.68 -11.91
CA ALA A 304 16.46 -12.06 -11.58
C ALA A 304 15.50 -12.62 -10.50
N ASN A 305 15.18 -11.80 -9.49
CA ASN A 305 14.49 -12.22 -8.26
C ASN A 305 12.96 -12.07 -8.35
N VAL A 306 12.36 -12.65 -9.40
CA VAL A 306 10.90 -12.68 -9.60
C VAL A 306 10.38 -14.08 -9.26
N ARG A 307 10.19 -14.32 -7.96
CA ARG A 307 9.80 -15.62 -7.38
C ARG A 307 8.37 -15.60 -6.84
N THR A 308 7.75 -16.77 -6.73
CA THR A 308 6.32 -16.96 -6.37
C THR A 308 5.98 -16.65 -4.92
N ASP A 309 6.97 -16.52 -4.04
CA ASP A 309 6.83 -16.06 -2.66
C ASP A 309 6.68 -14.53 -2.56
N ARG A 310 7.15 -13.79 -3.58
CA ARG A 310 7.10 -12.32 -3.61
C ARG A 310 6.08 -11.78 -4.61
N TYR A 311 5.95 -12.45 -5.76
CA TYR A 311 5.06 -12.06 -6.85
C TYR A 311 3.92 -13.05 -7.01
N ALA A 312 2.70 -12.53 -7.11
CA ALA A 312 1.51 -13.32 -7.41
C ALA A 312 1.43 -13.69 -8.90
N GLY A 313 2.17 -12.98 -9.76
CA GLY A 313 2.15 -13.20 -11.20
C GLY A 313 2.93 -12.17 -12.00
N ILE A 314 3.06 -12.45 -13.29
CA ILE A 314 3.59 -11.54 -14.30
C ILE A 314 2.46 -11.16 -15.25
N VAL A 315 2.31 -9.87 -15.53
CA VAL A 315 1.43 -9.38 -16.59
C VAL A 315 2.30 -8.84 -17.72
N VAL A 316 2.04 -9.29 -18.94
CA VAL A 316 2.75 -8.85 -20.14
C VAL A 316 1.81 -7.95 -20.94
N SER A 317 2.20 -6.69 -21.09
CA SER A 317 1.51 -5.66 -21.88
C SER A 317 2.48 -5.10 -22.91
N ILE A 318 2.66 -5.87 -23.99
CA ILE A 318 3.57 -5.53 -25.09
C ILE A 318 2.73 -5.17 -26.31
N ASP A 319 3.03 -4.02 -26.88
CA ASP A 319 2.42 -3.42 -28.06
C ASP A 319 3.48 -2.97 -29.09
N ARG A 320 4.78 -3.13 -28.76
CA ARG A 320 5.92 -2.77 -29.61
C ARG A 320 6.96 -3.88 -29.65
N ASN A 321 7.95 -3.71 -30.52
CA ASN A 321 9.05 -4.67 -30.65
C ASN A 321 9.90 -4.76 -29.38
N VAL A 322 10.24 -6.00 -29.01
CA VAL A 322 11.22 -6.29 -27.97
C VAL A 322 12.61 -6.43 -28.62
N ASN A 323 13.54 -5.54 -28.27
CA ASN A 323 14.89 -5.44 -28.83
C ASN A 323 15.66 -6.77 -28.76
N ASN A 324 15.48 -7.51 -27.67
CA ASN A 324 16.08 -8.84 -27.49
C ASN A 324 15.02 -9.90 -27.17
N ALA A 325 14.15 -10.16 -28.15
CA ALA A 325 13.08 -11.16 -28.06
C ALA A 325 13.58 -12.55 -27.59
N GLY A 326 14.80 -12.95 -27.97
CA GLY A 326 15.39 -14.22 -27.57
C GLY A 326 15.71 -14.31 -26.08
N ALA A 327 16.28 -13.24 -25.50
CA ALA A 327 16.54 -13.17 -24.06
C ALA A 327 15.23 -13.08 -23.26
N TRP A 328 14.29 -12.24 -23.70
CA TRP A 328 12.96 -12.12 -23.11
C TRP A 328 12.21 -13.45 -23.09
N ARG A 329 12.16 -14.16 -24.23
CA ARG A 329 11.55 -15.50 -24.33
C ARG A 329 12.16 -16.49 -23.33
N ARG A 330 13.50 -16.56 -23.25
CA ARG A 330 14.17 -17.48 -22.31
C ARG A 330 13.83 -17.16 -20.87
N TRP A 331 13.80 -15.87 -20.51
CA TRP A 331 13.47 -15.42 -19.17
C TRP A 331 12.02 -15.75 -18.81
N LEU A 332 11.04 -15.40 -19.67
CA LEU A 332 9.62 -15.66 -19.40
C LEU A 332 9.33 -17.15 -19.28
N LEU A 333 9.85 -17.97 -20.20
CA LEU A 333 9.67 -19.43 -20.14
C LEU A 333 10.35 -20.05 -18.92
N ALA A 334 11.45 -19.48 -18.42
CA ALA A 334 12.06 -19.94 -17.16
C ALA A 334 11.13 -19.68 -15.96
N ARG A 335 10.56 -18.47 -15.85
CA ARG A 335 9.59 -18.14 -14.79
C ARG A 335 8.35 -19.03 -14.84
N ILE A 336 7.82 -19.30 -16.03
CA ILE A 336 6.69 -20.23 -16.21
C ILE A 336 7.04 -21.64 -15.73
N ARG A 337 8.23 -22.15 -16.07
CA ARG A 337 8.69 -23.48 -15.60
C ARG A 337 8.86 -23.56 -14.09
N GLU A 338 9.23 -22.45 -13.45
CA GLU A 338 9.32 -22.31 -11.99
C GLU A 338 7.94 -22.11 -11.32
N GLY A 339 6.85 -22.16 -12.09
CA GLY A 339 5.48 -22.10 -11.57
C GLY A 339 4.86 -20.69 -11.52
N MET A 340 5.55 -19.66 -12.00
CA MET A 340 5.00 -18.31 -12.07
C MET A 340 3.81 -18.26 -13.03
N ARG A 341 2.71 -17.65 -12.57
CA ARG A 341 1.51 -17.43 -13.38
C ARG A 341 1.69 -16.20 -14.27
N VAL A 342 1.24 -16.29 -15.52
CA VAL A 342 1.41 -15.20 -16.50
C VAL A 342 0.08 -14.85 -17.17
N ALA A 343 -0.22 -13.56 -17.27
CA ALA A 343 -1.31 -13.03 -18.07
C ALA A 343 -0.75 -12.15 -19.20
N VAL A 344 -1.00 -12.52 -20.45
CA VAL A 344 -0.61 -11.73 -21.62
C VAL A 344 -1.81 -10.94 -22.14
N ILE A 345 -1.70 -9.63 -22.21
CA ILE A 345 -2.69 -8.73 -22.82
C ILE A 345 -1.97 -7.95 -23.91
N GLY A 346 -2.26 -8.24 -25.17
CA GLY A 346 -1.56 -7.66 -26.32
C GLY A 346 -0.68 -8.69 -27.03
N GLN A 347 0.64 -8.59 -26.93
CA GLN A 347 1.56 -9.50 -27.62
C GLN A 347 2.50 -10.23 -26.66
N PHE A 348 3.04 -11.38 -27.09
CA PHE A 348 4.11 -12.07 -26.35
C PHE A 348 5.47 -11.38 -26.48
N GLY A 349 5.70 -10.59 -27.54
CA GLY A 349 6.99 -9.95 -27.82
C GLY A 349 8.07 -10.89 -28.37
N PHE A 350 7.70 -12.11 -28.77
CA PHE A 350 8.59 -13.07 -29.45
C PHE A 350 7.78 -14.05 -30.32
N PRO A 351 8.38 -14.65 -31.37
CA PRO A 351 7.71 -15.65 -32.19
C PRO A 351 7.49 -16.98 -31.43
N ILE A 352 6.36 -17.63 -31.69
CA ILE A 352 6.01 -18.94 -31.13
C ILE A 352 6.41 -20.06 -32.10
N ASP A 353 7.67 -20.51 -32.01
CA ASP A 353 8.14 -21.70 -32.72
C ASP A 353 7.59 -23.00 -32.11
N GLN A 354 7.91 -24.16 -32.71
CA GLN A 354 7.40 -25.47 -32.26
C GLN A 354 7.74 -25.75 -30.79
N GLN A 355 8.98 -25.45 -30.38
CA GLN A 355 9.46 -25.70 -29.03
C GLN A 355 8.76 -24.77 -28.03
N THR A 356 8.57 -23.51 -28.40
CA THR A 356 7.87 -22.52 -27.60
C THR A 356 6.39 -22.88 -27.46
N ALA A 357 5.74 -23.29 -28.55
CA ALA A 357 4.35 -23.76 -28.52
C ALA A 357 4.18 -24.94 -27.56
N GLN A 358 5.06 -25.95 -27.67
CA GLN A 358 5.06 -27.10 -26.76
C GLN A 358 5.27 -26.69 -25.29
N ALA A 359 6.23 -25.81 -25.02
CA ALA A 359 6.50 -25.30 -23.66
C ALA A 359 5.30 -24.53 -23.07
N LEU A 360 4.51 -23.87 -23.93
CA LEU A 360 3.31 -23.15 -23.54
C LEU A 360 2.04 -24.02 -23.62
N GLY A 361 2.10 -25.29 -24.02
CA GLY A 361 0.89 -26.12 -24.19
C GLY A 361 -0.02 -25.66 -25.35
N LEU A 362 0.56 -25.01 -26.35
CA LEU A 362 -0.08 -24.58 -27.60
C LEU A 362 0.26 -25.54 -28.74
N GLU A 363 -0.61 -25.60 -29.73
CA GLU A 363 -0.43 -26.38 -30.95
C GLU A 363 -0.28 -25.44 -32.14
N ARG A 364 0.78 -25.59 -32.93
CA ARG A 364 0.92 -24.80 -34.17
C ARG A 364 -0.01 -25.32 -35.25
N VAL A 365 -0.67 -24.40 -35.94
CA VAL A 365 -1.49 -24.70 -37.12
C VAL A 365 -0.59 -24.64 -38.34
N ALA A 366 -0.60 -25.70 -39.15
CA ALA A 366 0.23 -25.78 -40.34
C ALA A 366 -0.13 -24.70 -41.36
N GLY A 367 0.89 -24.08 -41.97
CA GLY A 367 0.72 -22.94 -42.87
C GLY A 367 0.70 -21.60 -42.14
N THR A 368 0.30 -20.56 -42.86
CA THR A 368 0.20 -19.17 -42.35
C THR A 368 -1.25 -18.71 -42.36
N VAL A 369 -1.60 -17.81 -41.45
CA VAL A 369 -2.94 -17.22 -41.40
C VAL A 369 -3.19 -16.46 -42.71
N PRO A 370 -4.25 -16.76 -43.48
CA PRO A 370 -4.50 -16.08 -44.76
C PRO A 370 -4.82 -14.59 -44.55
N GLY A 371 -3.87 -13.71 -44.91
CA GLY A 371 -4.00 -12.27 -44.70
C GLY A 371 -5.08 -11.57 -45.53
N ALA A 372 -5.49 -12.18 -46.66
CA ALA A 372 -6.47 -11.62 -47.57
C ALA A 372 -7.91 -12.10 -47.31
N VAL A 373 -8.11 -13.02 -46.36
CA VAL A 373 -9.43 -13.57 -46.05
C VAL A 373 -9.90 -12.99 -44.73
N GLU A 374 -11.07 -12.33 -44.74
CA GLU A 374 -11.67 -11.82 -43.52
C GLU A 374 -11.95 -12.97 -42.55
N PRO A 375 -11.38 -12.93 -41.33
CA PRO A 375 -11.65 -13.95 -40.34
C PRO A 375 -13.07 -13.81 -39.78
N ARG A 376 -13.61 -14.91 -39.26
CA ARG A 376 -14.88 -14.93 -38.51
C ARG A 376 -14.72 -15.59 -37.16
N VAL A 377 -15.53 -15.17 -36.20
CA VAL A 377 -15.60 -15.81 -34.88
C VAL A 377 -16.23 -17.19 -35.02
N VAL A 378 -15.57 -18.21 -34.48
CA VAL A 378 -16.08 -19.58 -34.38
C VAL A 378 -16.67 -19.82 -33.00
N SER A 379 -15.95 -19.42 -31.95
CA SER A 379 -16.40 -19.52 -30.56
C SER A 379 -15.75 -18.44 -29.71
N LYS A 380 -16.45 -17.95 -28.69
CA LYS A 380 -15.92 -17.00 -27.71
C LYS A 380 -16.42 -17.30 -26.31
N SER A 381 -15.57 -17.07 -25.32
CA SER A 381 -15.91 -17.03 -23.90
C SER A 381 -16.83 -15.82 -23.60
N PRO A 382 -17.69 -15.89 -22.56
CA PRO A 382 -18.43 -14.74 -22.06
C PRO A 382 -17.54 -13.56 -21.65
N MET A 383 -16.26 -13.80 -21.34
CA MET A 383 -15.30 -12.71 -21.02
C MET A 383 -14.99 -11.83 -22.22
N ILE A 384 -15.13 -12.33 -23.45
CA ILE A 384 -14.78 -11.62 -24.68
C ILE A 384 -16.01 -10.88 -25.23
N GLY A 385 -15.82 -9.62 -25.56
CA GLY A 385 -16.89 -8.68 -25.90
C GLY A 385 -17.43 -7.91 -24.69
N PHE A 386 -16.59 -7.62 -23.68
CA PHE A 386 -17.05 -7.01 -22.41
C PHE A 386 -17.64 -5.61 -22.61
N GLU A 387 -16.85 -4.64 -23.09
CA GLU A 387 -17.33 -3.30 -23.46
C GLU A 387 -17.45 -3.17 -24.98
N ILE A 388 -16.61 -3.88 -25.71
CA ILE A 388 -16.59 -3.90 -27.18
C ILE A 388 -16.22 -5.28 -27.71
N MET A 389 -16.78 -5.66 -28.85
CA MET A 389 -16.30 -6.79 -29.64
C MET A 389 -15.59 -6.26 -30.89
N PRO A 390 -14.25 -6.27 -30.94
CA PRO A 390 -13.52 -5.81 -32.12
C PRO A 390 -13.83 -6.67 -33.35
N THR A 391 -13.74 -6.05 -34.54
CA THR A 391 -13.79 -6.78 -35.81
C THR A 391 -12.70 -7.85 -35.84
N PRO A 392 -13.02 -9.08 -36.25
CA PRO A 392 -12.03 -10.13 -36.47
C PRO A 392 -10.81 -9.68 -37.27
N ASP A 393 -9.61 -9.95 -36.76
CA ASP A 393 -8.34 -9.52 -37.36
C ASP A 393 -7.29 -10.63 -37.32
N VAL A 394 -6.44 -10.67 -38.35
CA VAL A 394 -5.34 -11.63 -38.56
C VAL A 394 -3.96 -11.05 -38.23
N ARG A 395 -3.81 -9.72 -38.08
CA ARG A 395 -2.50 -9.03 -38.00
C ARG A 395 -1.58 -9.57 -36.91
N ASP A 396 -2.12 -9.75 -35.70
CA ASP A 396 -1.36 -10.23 -34.53
C ASP A 396 -1.60 -11.73 -34.26
N ALA A 397 -2.13 -12.47 -35.24
CA ALA A 397 -2.40 -13.90 -35.09
C ALA A 397 -1.11 -14.72 -35.09
N LEU A 398 -0.92 -15.55 -34.06
CA LEU A 398 0.27 -16.38 -33.88
C LEU A 398 0.24 -17.71 -34.64
N GLY A 399 -0.89 -18.04 -35.29
CA GLY A 399 -1.06 -19.32 -35.99
C GLY A 399 -1.06 -20.54 -35.04
N VAL A 400 -1.65 -20.38 -33.85
CA VAL A 400 -1.71 -21.43 -32.82
C VAL A 400 -3.14 -21.78 -32.43
N ARG A 401 -3.32 -22.97 -31.86
CA ARG A 401 -4.51 -23.38 -31.12
C ARG A 401 -4.13 -23.71 -29.69
N VAL A 402 -5.06 -23.50 -28.77
CA VAL A 402 -4.95 -23.96 -27.39
C VAL A 402 -5.00 -25.49 -27.39
N GLY A 403 -3.97 -26.11 -26.81
CA GLY A 403 -3.88 -27.56 -26.69
C GLY A 403 -4.89 -28.16 -25.71
N PRO A 404 -4.94 -29.49 -25.57
CA PRO A 404 -6.02 -30.20 -24.87
C PRO A 404 -6.09 -29.95 -23.35
N LYS A 405 -5.06 -29.37 -22.75
CA LYS A 405 -5.01 -29.02 -21.31
C LYS A 405 -5.46 -27.58 -21.02
N GLY A 406 -5.83 -26.83 -22.04
CA GLY A 406 -6.31 -25.45 -21.91
C GLY A 406 -7.72 -25.27 -22.49
N GLU A 407 -8.23 -24.06 -22.33
CA GLU A 407 -9.53 -23.63 -22.83
C GLU A 407 -9.35 -22.46 -23.83
N PRO A 408 -9.82 -22.58 -25.07
CA PRO A 408 -9.82 -21.46 -26.01
C PRO A 408 -10.88 -20.42 -25.58
N LEU A 409 -10.44 -19.19 -25.33
CA LEU A 409 -11.34 -18.08 -24.99
C LEU A 409 -11.85 -17.35 -26.24
N LEU A 410 -11.09 -17.35 -27.33
CA LEU A 410 -11.53 -16.83 -28.62
C LEU A 410 -10.90 -17.63 -29.75
N ARG A 411 -11.76 -18.24 -30.58
CA ARG A 411 -11.38 -18.98 -31.78
C ARG A 411 -11.88 -18.27 -33.02
N LEU A 412 -10.99 -18.04 -33.97
CA LEU A 412 -11.28 -17.46 -35.28
C LEU A 412 -11.03 -18.48 -36.41
N LYS A 413 -11.66 -18.23 -37.56
CA LYS A 413 -11.44 -18.99 -38.79
C LYS A 413 -11.30 -18.03 -39.98
N ALA A 414 -10.21 -18.10 -40.72
CA ALA A 414 -9.95 -17.38 -41.97
C ALA A 414 -9.79 -18.39 -43.11
N GLY A 415 -10.75 -18.46 -44.05
CA GLY A 415 -10.82 -19.56 -45.00
C GLY A 415 -11.01 -20.88 -44.25
N ASP A 416 -10.11 -21.85 -44.44
CA ASP A 416 -10.07 -23.09 -43.64
C ASP A 416 -9.09 -23.07 -42.45
N TYR A 417 -8.35 -21.97 -42.30
CA TYR A 417 -7.36 -21.82 -41.24
C TYR A 417 -8.05 -21.43 -39.93
N THR A 418 -8.02 -22.32 -38.93
CA THR A 418 -8.66 -22.11 -37.61
C THR A 418 -7.59 -21.95 -36.54
N TYR A 419 -7.66 -20.86 -35.77
CA TYR A 419 -6.66 -20.45 -34.79
C TYR A 419 -7.30 -19.75 -33.60
N ASP A 420 -6.58 -19.72 -32.47
CA ASP A 420 -7.04 -19.12 -31.23
C ASP A 420 -6.32 -17.79 -30.97
N MET A 421 -7.09 -16.75 -30.68
CA MET A 421 -6.61 -15.39 -30.37
C MET A 421 -6.60 -15.10 -28.86
N ALA A 422 -7.26 -15.94 -28.08
CA ALA A 422 -7.21 -15.88 -26.62
C ALA A 422 -7.40 -17.29 -26.04
N GLY A 423 -6.76 -17.55 -24.90
CA GLY A 423 -6.78 -18.87 -24.27
C GLY A 423 -6.39 -18.85 -22.80
N MET A 424 -6.92 -19.81 -22.05
CA MET A 424 -6.54 -20.12 -20.67
C MET A 424 -5.80 -21.46 -20.64
N LEU A 425 -4.65 -21.52 -19.97
CA LEU A 425 -3.74 -22.66 -19.92
C LEU A 425 -3.23 -22.88 -18.50
N PRO A 426 -2.61 -24.05 -18.19
CA PRO A 426 -2.12 -24.33 -16.86
C PRO A 426 -1.08 -23.33 -16.33
N TRP A 427 -0.34 -22.62 -17.19
CA TRP A 427 0.62 -21.58 -16.77
C TRP A 427 0.00 -20.18 -16.63
N GLY A 428 -1.22 -19.98 -17.13
CA GLY A 428 -1.92 -18.72 -17.14
C GLY A 428 -2.67 -18.48 -18.45
N GLY A 429 -2.87 -17.23 -18.85
CA GLY A 429 -3.76 -16.89 -19.96
C GLY A 429 -3.18 -15.85 -20.90
N TYR A 430 -3.72 -15.79 -22.12
CA TYR A 430 -3.40 -14.75 -23.09
C TYR A 430 -4.66 -14.24 -23.78
N SER A 431 -4.68 -12.95 -24.09
CA SER A 431 -5.62 -12.29 -25.01
C SER A 431 -4.82 -11.40 -25.95
N LEU A 432 -4.78 -11.78 -27.24
CA LEU A 432 -4.01 -11.06 -28.24
C LEU A 432 -4.75 -9.81 -28.72
N ASN A 433 -4.01 -8.84 -29.24
CA ASN A 433 -4.65 -7.69 -29.90
C ASN A 433 -5.60 -8.13 -31.03
N PRO A 434 -6.72 -7.42 -31.22
CA PRO A 434 -7.20 -6.28 -30.42
C PRO A 434 -8.09 -6.70 -29.22
N TYR A 435 -8.10 -7.98 -28.81
CA TYR A 435 -9.08 -8.54 -27.85
C TYR A 435 -8.74 -8.36 -26.36
N GLY A 436 -7.67 -7.62 -26.06
CA GLY A 436 -7.34 -7.17 -24.70
C GLY A 436 -7.98 -5.83 -24.40
N VAL A 437 -7.20 -4.77 -24.63
CA VAL A 437 -7.66 -3.37 -24.70
C VAL A 437 -7.68 -2.97 -26.18
N THR A 438 -8.76 -2.36 -26.63
CA THR A 438 -8.99 -1.95 -28.01
C THR A 438 -8.97 -0.44 -28.14
N SER A 439 -8.10 0.06 -29.02
CA SER A 439 -8.05 1.47 -29.38
C SER A 439 -9.09 1.84 -30.44
N LEU A 440 -9.87 2.87 -30.15
CA LEU A 440 -10.83 3.53 -31.02
C LEU A 440 -10.26 4.89 -31.44
N ALA A 441 -9.16 4.86 -32.20
CA ALA A 441 -8.36 6.03 -32.55
C ALA A 441 -9.18 7.19 -33.17
N GLY A 442 -10.26 6.90 -33.91
CA GLY A 442 -11.10 7.93 -34.52
C GLY A 442 -11.86 8.82 -33.52
N ILE A 443 -11.94 8.42 -32.25
CA ILE A 443 -12.55 9.19 -31.16
C ILE A 443 -11.67 9.20 -29.90
N GLU A 444 -10.39 8.83 -30.04
CA GLU A 444 -9.38 8.86 -28.97
C GLU A 444 -9.81 8.13 -27.68
N GLN A 445 -10.44 6.97 -27.83
CA GLN A 445 -10.90 6.16 -26.70
C GLN A 445 -10.30 4.77 -26.70
N GLU A 446 -10.18 4.20 -25.52
CA GLU A 446 -9.80 2.81 -25.31
C GLU A 446 -10.97 2.06 -24.68
N ARG A 447 -11.14 0.79 -25.03
CA ARG A 447 -12.23 -0.06 -24.51
C ARG A 447 -11.71 -1.45 -24.14
N TRP A 448 -12.27 -2.03 -23.09
CA TRP A 448 -11.98 -3.42 -22.73
C TRP A 448 -12.74 -4.39 -23.62
N ALA A 449 -12.00 -5.13 -24.46
CA ALA A 449 -12.58 -6.24 -25.22
C ALA A 449 -12.71 -7.50 -24.35
N ILE A 450 -11.82 -7.70 -23.37
CA ILE A 450 -11.92 -8.77 -22.38
C ILE A 450 -12.33 -8.22 -21.01
N GLN A 451 -13.16 -8.95 -20.25
CA GLN A 451 -13.47 -8.60 -18.86
C GLN A 451 -12.18 -8.71 -18.02
N PRO A 452 -11.61 -7.58 -17.54
CA PRO A 452 -10.25 -7.57 -17.02
C PRO A 452 -10.09 -8.26 -15.67
N ILE A 453 -11.04 -8.08 -14.74
CA ILE A 453 -10.99 -8.65 -13.39
C ILE A 453 -11.05 -10.18 -13.44
N ASP A 454 -11.95 -10.73 -14.24
CA ASP A 454 -12.13 -12.18 -14.38
C ASP A 454 -10.95 -12.82 -15.10
N PHE A 455 -10.47 -12.19 -16.18
CA PHE A 455 -9.29 -12.69 -16.90
C PHE A 455 -8.05 -12.68 -16.00
N LEU A 456 -7.74 -11.56 -15.34
CA LEU A 456 -6.56 -11.45 -14.47
C LEU A 456 -6.64 -12.41 -13.28
N ARG A 457 -7.81 -12.52 -12.64
CA ARG A 457 -8.02 -13.47 -11.53
C ARG A 457 -7.77 -14.92 -11.95
N GLN A 458 -8.25 -15.32 -13.14
CA GLN A 458 -8.11 -16.70 -13.61
C GLN A 458 -6.71 -16.98 -14.18
N ALA A 459 -6.19 -16.09 -15.04
CA ALA A 459 -4.88 -16.23 -15.66
C ALA A 459 -3.73 -16.23 -14.64
N LEU A 460 -3.85 -15.40 -13.59
CA LEU A 460 -2.85 -15.35 -12.52
C LEU A 460 -3.16 -16.31 -11.36
N ALA A 461 -4.25 -17.08 -11.44
CA ALA A 461 -4.74 -17.97 -10.38
C ALA A 461 -4.80 -17.28 -9.01
N LEU A 462 -5.30 -16.04 -8.97
CA LEU A 462 -5.30 -15.22 -7.77
C LEU A 462 -6.22 -15.82 -6.70
N PRO A 463 -5.72 -16.06 -5.48
CA PRO A 463 -6.51 -16.64 -4.41
C PRO A 463 -7.56 -15.65 -3.90
N GLN A 464 -8.65 -16.20 -3.35
CA GLN A 464 -9.59 -15.42 -2.58
C GLN A 464 -8.98 -15.11 -1.20
N MET A 465 -8.75 -13.84 -0.92
CA MET A 465 -8.16 -13.35 0.33
C MET A 465 -8.75 -11.99 0.72
N PRO A 466 -8.57 -11.52 1.96
CA PRO A 466 -8.87 -10.15 2.34
C PRO A 466 -8.10 -9.15 1.45
N VAL A 467 -8.81 -8.18 0.86
CA VAL A 467 -8.26 -7.17 -0.04
C VAL A 467 -8.17 -5.82 0.68
N PRO A 468 -6.99 -5.20 0.87
CA PRO A 468 -6.92 -3.88 1.48
C PRO A 468 -7.65 -2.83 0.67
N ASP A 469 -8.40 -1.94 1.32
CA ASP A 469 -9.33 -1.01 0.66
C ASP A 469 -9.06 0.46 1.02
N VAL A 470 -8.80 1.30 0.01
CA VAL A 470 -8.54 2.74 0.17
C VAL A 470 -9.77 3.61 -0.12
N THR A 471 -10.94 2.99 -0.31
CA THR A 471 -12.17 3.68 -0.73
C THR A 471 -13.15 3.85 0.42
N THR A 472 -12.98 3.08 1.50
CA THR A 472 -13.94 2.92 2.59
C THR A 472 -13.21 2.86 3.93
N GLU A 473 -13.83 3.37 4.99
CA GLU A 473 -13.46 3.05 6.38
C GLU A 473 -14.72 3.01 7.24
N ASN A 474 -14.80 2.01 8.13
CA ASN A 474 -15.96 1.75 8.98
C ASN A 474 -17.28 1.67 8.19
N GLY A 475 -17.22 1.08 7.00
CA GLY A 475 -18.39 0.84 6.14
C GLY A 475 -18.87 2.06 5.35
N ARG A 476 -18.20 3.21 5.48
CA ARG A 476 -18.54 4.44 4.77
C ARG A 476 -17.52 4.80 3.71
N ARG A 477 -18.00 5.25 2.56
CA ARG A 477 -17.14 5.68 1.45
C ARG A 477 -16.36 6.92 1.89
N LEU A 478 -15.05 6.91 1.73
CA LEU A 478 -14.20 8.03 2.05
C LEU A 478 -14.52 9.21 1.12
N MET A 479 -14.46 10.42 1.66
CA MET A 479 -14.62 11.67 0.91
C MET A 479 -13.53 12.65 1.30
N PHE A 480 -12.88 13.28 0.32
CA PHE A 480 -11.92 14.35 0.56
C PHE A 480 -12.04 15.44 -0.50
N VAL A 481 -11.48 16.61 -0.20
CA VAL A 481 -11.50 17.79 -1.05
C VAL A 481 -10.07 18.31 -1.21
N HIS A 482 -9.63 18.52 -2.45
CA HIS A 482 -8.44 19.33 -2.71
C HIS A 482 -8.70 20.32 -3.83
N VAL A 483 -8.07 21.50 -3.71
CA VAL A 483 -8.21 22.60 -4.66
C VAL A 483 -6.85 23.06 -5.10
N ASP A 484 -6.62 23.04 -6.42
CA ASP A 484 -5.37 23.46 -7.02
C ASP A 484 -5.33 24.96 -7.22
N GLY A 485 -4.11 25.51 -7.20
CA GLY A 485 -3.87 26.95 -7.11
C GLY A 485 -4.27 27.75 -8.34
N ASP A 486 -4.68 27.11 -9.43
CA ASP A 486 -4.84 27.70 -10.76
C ASP A 486 -5.88 28.80 -10.82
N GLY A 487 -5.47 29.92 -11.43
CA GLY A 487 -6.32 31.07 -11.63
C GLY A 487 -6.66 31.78 -10.32
N PHE A 488 -5.75 31.74 -9.33
CA PHE A 488 -5.94 32.43 -8.05
C PHE A 488 -6.14 33.94 -8.25
N ALA A 489 -5.46 34.51 -9.26
CA ALA A 489 -5.52 35.91 -9.65
C ALA A 489 -6.72 36.26 -10.57
N SER A 490 -7.56 35.28 -10.93
CA SER A 490 -8.69 35.49 -11.84
C SER A 490 -9.82 36.30 -11.19
N ARG A 491 -10.34 37.29 -11.94
CA ARG A 491 -11.43 38.15 -11.48
C ARG A 491 -12.74 37.38 -11.38
N ALA A 492 -13.56 37.73 -10.39
CA ALA A 492 -14.95 37.32 -10.40
C ALA A 492 -15.70 38.06 -11.51
N GLU A 493 -16.48 37.33 -12.31
CA GLU A 493 -17.25 37.88 -13.44
C GLU A 493 -18.70 38.19 -13.06
N PHE A 494 -18.91 38.47 -11.78
CA PHE A 494 -20.20 38.86 -11.21
C PHE A 494 -20.00 39.89 -10.09
N PRO A 495 -21.01 40.70 -9.76
CA PRO A 495 -20.87 41.75 -8.75
C PRO A 495 -20.57 41.21 -7.33
N GLY A 496 -19.82 41.99 -6.55
CA GLY A 496 -19.62 41.76 -5.11
C GLY A 496 -18.14 41.62 -4.74
N VAL A 497 -17.54 40.46 -5.04
CA VAL A 497 -16.14 40.15 -4.73
C VAL A 497 -15.21 40.47 -5.90
N ASP A 498 -13.93 40.67 -5.61
CA ASP A 498 -12.93 41.11 -6.58
C ASP A 498 -12.24 39.96 -7.33
N TYR A 499 -12.10 38.79 -6.71
CA TYR A 499 -11.46 37.59 -7.26
C TYR A 499 -12.29 36.34 -7.05
N GLY A 500 -12.16 35.36 -7.95
CA GLY A 500 -12.81 34.05 -7.82
C GLY A 500 -12.41 33.31 -6.54
N SER A 501 -11.14 33.42 -6.14
CA SER A 501 -10.64 32.90 -4.86
C SER A 501 -11.43 33.48 -3.67
N MET A 502 -11.66 34.80 -3.61
CA MET A 502 -12.48 35.40 -2.54
C MET A 502 -13.93 34.89 -2.59
N ALA A 503 -14.51 34.66 -3.78
CA ALA A 503 -15.83 34.05 -3.91
C ALA A 503 -15.89 32.64 -3.30
N LEU A 504 -14.89 31.80 -3.57
CA LEU A 504 -14.79 30.46 -2.99
C LEU A 504 -14.64 30.50 -1.47
N TYR A 505 -13.83 31.43 -0.94
CA TYR A 505 -13.72 31.65 0.50
C TYR A 505 -15.09 31.96 1.14
N GLU A 506 -15.82 32.94 0.62
CA GLU A 506 -17.09 33.39 1.19
C GLU A 506 -18.25 32.40 1.01
N GLN A 507 -18.27 31.68 -0.11
CA GLN A 507 -19.44 30.88 -0.51
C GLN A 507 -19.24 29.37 -0.37
N ILE A 508 -18.00 28.88 -0.38
CA ILE A 508 -17.68 27.45 -0.31
C ILE A 508 -16.92 27.13 0.99
N PHE A 509 -15.69 27.59 1.14
CA PHE A 509 -14.80 27.12 2.21
C PHE A 509 -15.26 27.51 3.61
N SER A 510 -15.89 28.68 3.77
CA SER A 510 -16.48 29.12 5.05
C SER A 510 -17.89 28.58 5.31
N LYS A 511 -18.50 27.86 4.34
CA LYS A 511 -19.86 27.33 4.43
C LYS A 511 -19.89 25.80 4.57
N TYR A 512 -19.08 25.11 3.77
CA TYR A 512 -18.91 23.68 3.83
C TYR A 512 -17.72 23.34 4.71
N LEU A 513 -17.98 23.22 6.03
CA LEU A 513 -16.96 22.93 7.04
C LEU A 513 -16.56 21.46 7.05
N VAL A 514 -15.94 21.02 5.94
CA VAL A 514 -15.36 19.69 5.76
C VAL A 514 -13.85 19.80 5.57
N PRO A 515 -13.08 18.75 5.91
CA PRO A 515 -11.66 18.67 5.59
C PRO A 515 -11.37 19.05 4.13
N THR A 516 -10.54 20.06 3.94
CA THR A 516 -10.22 20.63 2.63
C THR A 516 -8.73 20.90 2.55
N THR A 517 -8.13 20.66 1.39
CA THR A 517 -6.74 21.03 1.11
C THR A 517 -6.72 22.11 0.04
N LEU A 518 -6.01 23.21 0.29
CA LEU A 518 -5.90 24.33 -0.64
C LEU A 518 -4.43 24.60 -0.96
N SER A 519 -4.10 24.80 -2.23
CA SER A 519 -2.78 25.32 -2.63
C SER A 519 -2.86 26.66 -3.34
N VAL A 520 -1.67 27.24 -3.56
CA VAL A 520 -1.44 28.38 -4.43
C VAL A 520 -0.26 28.07 -5.35
N ILE A 521 -0.30 28.64 -6.55
CA ILE A 521 0.89 28.83 -7.39
C ILE A 521 1.59 30.08 -6.88
N GLU A 522 2.80 29.96 -6.33
CA GLU A 522 3.49 31.14 -5.78
C GLU A 522 3.70 32.22 -6.86
N GLY A 523 4.00 31.84 -8.10
CA GLY A 523 4.18 32.76 -9.22
C GLY A 523 2.95 33.58 -9.60
N GLU A 524 1.74 33.16 -9.21
CA GLU A 524 0.53 33.98 -9.40
C GLU A 524 0.27 34.91 -8.21
N VAL A 525 0.58 34.45 -7.00
CA VAL A 525 0.19 35.14 -5.75
C VAL A 525 1.28 36.06 -5.23
N GLY A 526 2.54 35.67 -5.38
CA GLY A 526 3.69 36.29 -4.75
C GLY A 526 4.24 37.53 -5.45
N PRO A 527 4.96 38.39 -4.72
CA PRO A 527 5.45 39.66 -5.23
C PRO A 527 6.59 39.51 -6.25
N THR A 528 7.19 38.32 -6.37
CA THR A 528 8.22 38.00 -7.37
C THR A 528 7.65 37.30 -8.61
N GLY A 529 6.33 37.11 -8.65
CA GLY A 529 5.62 36.42 -9.72
C GLY A 529 5.11 37.36 -10.82
N LEU A 530 4.06 36.92 -11.52
CA LEU A 530 3.44 37.62 -12.65
C LEU A 530 2.76 38.94 -12.26
N TYR A 531 2.24 39.03 -11.03
CA TYR A 531 1.30 40.09 -10.66
C TYR A 531 1.72 40.89 -9.39
N PRO A 532 2.93 41.48 -9.35
CA PRO A 532 3.45 42.14 -8.14
C PRO A 532 2.56 43.26 -7.60
N LYS A 533 1.83 43.98 -8.47
CA LYS A 533 0.95 45.09 -8.07
C LYS A 533 -0.29 44.64 -7.29
N ILE A 534 -0.82 43.45 -7.58
CA ILE A 534 -2.02 42.91 -6.91
C ILE A 534 -1.68 41.84 -5.86
N SER A 535 -0.41 41.40 -5.81
CA SER A 535 0.09 40.43 -4.83
C SER A 535 -0.33 40.73 -3.37
N PRO A 536 -0.26 41.99 -2.84
CA PRO A 536 -0.70 42.26 -1.47
C PRO A 536 -2.14 41.81 -1.19
N ARG A 537 -3.04 41.96 -2.17
CA ARG A 537 -4.44 41.53 -2.07
C ARG A 537 -4.59 40.01 -2.22
N LEU A 538 -3.86 39.39 -3.14
CA LEU A 538 -3.89 37.93 -3.32
C LEU A 538 -3.34 37.21 -2.09
N GLU A 539 -2.22 37.67 -1.52
CA GLU A 539 -1.68 37.13 -0.28
C GLU A 539 -2.66 37.30 0.90
N GLU A 540 -3.41 38.41 0.97
CA GLU A 540 -4.45 38.62 1.98
C GLU A 540 -5.55 37.55 1.89
N ILE A 541 -6.02 37.25 0.67
CA ILE A 541 -7.03 36.20 0.44
C ILE A 541 -6.46 34.82 0.81
N ALA A 542 -5.23 34.50 0.40
CA ALA A 542 -4.59 33.23 0.72
C ALA A 542 -4.43 33.04 2.24
N ARG A 543 -3.99 34.07 2.97
CA ARG A 543 -3.93 34.06 4.44
C ARG A 543 -5.28 33.78 5.08
N LYS A 544 -6.36 34.41 4.59
CA LYS A 544 -7.73 34.17 5.08
C LYS A 544 -8.16 32.72 4.88
N MET A 545 -7.89 32.15 3.71
CA MET A 545 -8.19 30.75 3.41
C MET A 545 -7.41 29.78 4.30
N PHE A 546 -6.09 29.96 4.40
CA PHE A 546 -5.22 29.07 5.19
C PHE A 546 -5.48 29.15 6.70
N ALA A 547 -6.03 30.27 7.18
CA ALA A 547 -6.47 30.42 8.56
C ALA A 547 -7.71 29.59 8.94
N LEU A 548 -8.50 29.10 7.97
CA LEU A 548 -9.68 28.28 8.27
C LEU A 548 -9.29 26.96 8.94
N PRO A 549 -9.92 26.54 10.04
CA PRO A 549 -9.52 25.35 10.80
C PRO A 549 -9.62 24.04 9.97
N ASN A 550 -10.56 24.01 9.02
CA ASN A 550 -10.81 22.87 8.12
C ASN A 550 -9.90 22.82 6.89
N VAL A 551 -8.88 23.68 6.81
CA VAL A 551 -7.96 23.76 5.67
C VAL A 551 -6.56 23.25 6.01
N GLU A 552 -6.10 22.27 5.24
CA GLU A 552 -4.68 21.93 5.05
C GLU A 552 -4.06 22.76 3.93
N ILE A 553 -2.77 23.08 4.08
CA ILE A 553 -2.04 23.93 3.14
C ILE A 553 -1.23 23.06 2.20
N GLY A 554 -1.42 23.29 0.90
CA GLY A 554 -0.64 22.71 -0.18
C GLY A 554 0.21 23.75 -0.91
N THR A 555 1.19 23.28 -1.69
CA THR A 555 1.87 24.06 -2.73
C THR A 555 1.48 23.53 -4.11
N HIS A 556 1.30 24.44 -5.07
CA HIS A 556 1.16 24.11 -6.48
C HIS A 556 2.37 24.60 -7.28
N THR A 557 3.56 24.46 -6.67
CA THR A 557 4.88 24.88 -7.17
C THR A 557 5.07 26.40 -7.28
N TYR A 558 6.17 26.85 -7.89
CA TYR A 558 6.47 28.26 -8.10
C TYR A 558 5.93 28.75 -9.44
N SER A 559 6.39 28.15 -10.54
CA SER A 559 6.06 28.60 -11.88
C SER A 559 4.96 27.81 -12.57
N HIS A 560 4.42 26.77 -11.90
CA HIS A 560 3.43 25.88 -12.49
C HIS A 560 3.91 25.26 -13.82
N PRO A 561 4.88 24.33 -13.80
CA PRO A 561 5.25 23.59 -14.98
C PRO A 561 4.05 22.85 -15.59
N PHE A 562 3.74 23.13 -16.86
CA PHE A 562 2.66 22.49 -17.61
C PHE A 562 3.03 21.09 -18.09
N ASN A 563 4.32 20.83 -18.31
CA ASN A 563 4.83 19.56 -18.81
C ASN A 563 5.98 19.04 -17.93
N LEU A 564 5.66 18.18 -16.95
CA LEU A 564 6.66 17.63 -16.04
C LEU A 564 7.54 16.58 -16.72
N GLU A 565 7.13 16.02 -17.85
CA GLU A 565 7.97 15.09 -18.62
C GLU A 565 9.20 15.76 -19.25
N GLN A 566 9.20 17.10 -19.37
CA GLN A 566 10.37 17.87 -19.76
C GLN A 566 11.39 17.99 -18.61
N ILE A 567 11.16 17.39 -17.44
CA ILE A 567 12.14 17.39 -16.35
C ILE A 567 13.00 16.13 -16.44
N ASN A 568 14.31 16.32 -16.54
CA ASN A 568 15.26 15.22 -16.56
C ASN A 568 15.22 14.44 -15.24
N GLN A 569 14.85 13.17 -15.29
CA GLN A 569 14.72 12.30 -14.10
C GLN A 569 16.01 12.12 -13.28
N LYS A 570 17.20 12.42 -13.85
CA LYS A 570 18.49 12.31 -13.17
C LYS A 570 18.95 13.64 -12.60
N THR A 571 18.91 14.71 -13.38
CA THR A 571 19.46 16.02 -13.00
C THR A 571 18.42 16.94 -12.37
N GLY A 572 17.14 16.76 -12.68
CA GLY A 572 16.06 17.68 -12.29
C GLY A 572 16.03 18.96 -13.13
N GLU A 573 16.84 19.05 -14.17
CA GLU A 573 16.86 20.18 -15.09
C GLU A 573 15.79 20.04 -16.17
N ARG A 574 15.35 21.17 -16.72
CA ARG A 574 14.47 21.20 -17.88
C ARG A 574 15.22 20.70 -19.13
N ILE A 575 14.56 19.86 -19.90
CA ILE A 575 14.95 19.38 -21.22
C ILE A 575 14.36 20.37 -22.24
N TYR A 576 15.23 21.00 -23.03
CA TYR A 576 14.83 21.88 -24.14
C TYR A 576 14.69 21.08 -25.43
N GLY A 577 13.83 21.52 -26.34
CA GLY A 577 13.58 20.91 -27.64
C GLY A 577 12.59 19.73 -27.63
N LYS A 578 11.93 19.44 -26.49
CA LYS A 578 10.89 18.39 -26.37
C LYS A 578 9.50 19.05 -26.42
N ALA A 579 9.21 19.80 -27.49
CA ALA A 579 7.96 20.55 -27.64
C ALA A 579 6.73 19.64 -27.52
N ASN A 580 5.77 20.00 -26.65
CA ASN A 580 4.41 19.45 -26.72
C ASN A 580 3.57 20.39 -27.60
N LYS A 581 3.08 19.87 -28.73
CA LYS A 581 2.31 20.66 -29.70
C LYS A 581 0.92 21.05 -29.20
N GLU A 582 0.35 20.30 -28.25
CA GLU A 582 -0.99 20.56 -27.70
C GLU A 582 -1.01 21.77 -26.77
N TRP A 583 0.12 22.13 -26.16
CA TRP A 583 0.23 23.18 -25.14
C TRP A 583 0.99 24.42 -25.61
N GLY A 584 1.20 24.58 -26.92
CA GLY A 584 1.84 25.77 -27.49
C GLY A 584 3.34 25.66 -27.81
N GLY A 585 3.92 24.46 -27.77
CA GLY A 585 5.31 24.19 -28.21
C GLY A 585 6.34 24.16 -27.07
N ASP A 586 7.63 24.26 -27.40
CA ASP A 586 8.72 24.20 -26.41
C ASP A 586 8.70 25.40 -25.44
N ASP A 587 8.23 26.57 -25.87
CA ASP A 587 8.24 27.80 -25.06
C ASP A 587 7.20 27.83 -23.94
N ALA A 588 6.18 26.95 -23.98
CA ALA A 588 5.07 26.90 -23.03
C ALA A 588 5.28 25.85 -21.91
N PHE A 589 6.47 25.83 -21.30
CA PHE A 589 6.81 24.87 -20.25
C PHE A 589 6.22 25.22 -18.87
N SER A 590 6.13 26.51 -18.53
CA SER A 590 5.63 27.02 -17.25
C SER A 590 5.12 28.45 -17.44
N LEU A 591 4.55 29.07 -16.41
CA LEU A 591 4.24 30.50 -16.43
C LEU A 591 5.51 31.31 -16.74
N ASP A 592 5.37 32.34 -17.58
CA ASP A 592 6.47 33.23 -17.99
C ASP A 592 6.77 34.27 -16.88
N ILE A 593 7.43 33.82 -15.83
CA ILE A 593 7.78 34.65 -14.68
C ILE A 593 9.03 35.49 -14.99
N PRO A 594 8.96 36.84 -14.89
CA PRO A 594 10.09 37.70 -15.19
C PRO A 594 11.35 37.35 -14.40
N ASN A 595 12.48 37.23 -15.11
CA ASN A 595 13.81 36.92 -14.56
C ASN A 595 13.93 35.56 -13.87
N TYR A 596 12.99 34.63 -14.12
CA TYR A 596 13.08 33.27 -13.60
C TYR A 596 13.60 32.30 -14.66
N ARG A 597 14.46 31.38 -14.23
CA ARG A 597 14.85 30.19 -14.99
C ARG A 597 14.51 28.97 -14.15
N PHE A 598 13.83 28.00 -14.76
CA PHE A 598 13.38 26.79 -14.06
C PHE A 598 14.46 26.16 -13.20
N ASN A 599 14.10 25.88 -11.95
CA ASN A 599 14.91 25.15 -10.98
C ASN A 599 13.99 24.32 -10.08
N LEU A 600 14.15 23.00 -10.09
CA LEU A 600 13.26 22.08 -9.36
C LEU A 600 13.24 22.32 -7.85
N ASP A 601 14.36 22.69 -7.23
CA ASP A 601 14.41 22.98 -5.79
C ASP A 601 13.67 24.31 -5.47
N ARG A 602 13.71 25.29 -6.39
CA ARG A 602 12.92 26.52 -6.29
C ARG A 602 11.42 26.27 -6.44
N GLU A 603 11.04 25.38 -7.35
CA GLU A 603 9.65 24.96 -7.56
C GLU A 603 9.06 24.31 -6.32
N ILE A 604 9.82 23.44 -5.67
CA ILE A 604 9.33 22.62 -4.56
C ILE A 604 9.63 23.29 -3.22
N GLN A 605 10.89 23.24 -2.76
CA GLN A 605 11.27 23.75 -1.43
C GLN A 605 11.09 25.26 -1.34
N GLY A 606 11.46 26.00 -2.38
CA GLY A 606 11.31 27.45 -2.40
C GLY A 606 9.86 27.91 -2.26
N SER A 607 8.93 27.26 -2.99
CA SER A 607 7.49 27.57 -2.89
C SER A 607 6.92 27.19 -1.52
N ILE A 608 7.34 26.05 -0.97
CA ILE A 608 7.00 25.65 0.40
C ILE A 608 7.45 26.72 1.41
N ASP A 609 8.70 27.20 1.29
CA ASP A 609 9.27 28.19 2.20
C ASP A 609 8.53 29.53 2.11
N TYR A 610 8.23 30.00 0.90
CA TYR A 610 7.43 31.22 0.68
C TYR A 610 6.06 31.12 1.37
N ILE A 611 5.33 30.03 1.13
CA ILE A 611 3.98 29.83 1.71
C ILE A 611 4.07 29.80 3.23
N ASN A 612 5.01 29.03 3.79
CA ASN A 612 5.19 28.90 5.24
C ASN A 612 5.56 30.22 5.91
N GLN A 613 6.36 31.05 5.26
CA GLN A 613 6.85 32.32 5.85
C GLN A 613 5.84 33.46 5.72
N ARG A 614 5.01 33.47 4.66
CA ARG A 614 4.21 34.66 4.30
C ARG A 614 2.70 34.44 4.33
N LEU A 615 2.25 33.21 4.11
CA LEU A 615 0.83 32.89 3.91
C LEU A 615 0.26 31.99 5.02
N ALA A 616 1.06 31.07 5.55
CA ALA A 616 0.60 30.16 6.60
C ALA A 616 0.38 30.91 7.92
N PRO A 617 -0.74 30.66 8.64
CA PRO A 617 -0.91 31.15 10.00
C PRO A 617 0.00 30.38 10.99
N PRO A 618 0.24 30.92 12.19
CA PRO A 618 0.96 30.19 13.24
C PRO A 618 0.37 28.80 13.49
N GLY A 619 1.23 27.79 13.61
CA GLY A 619 0.83 26.40 13.86
C GLY A 619 0.46 25.59 12.60
N LYS A 620 0.36 26.23 11.42
CA LYS A 620 0.19 25.54 10.14
C LYS A 620 1.40 25.70 9.24
N LYS A 621 1.56 24.74 8.33
CA LYS A 621 2.59 24.74 7.28
C LYS A 621 2.08 23.94 6.08
N VAL A 622 2.78 24.05 4.95
CA VAL A 622 2.56 23.18 3.80
C VAL A 622 2.79 21.72 4.20
N VAL A 623 1.85 20.85 3.85
CA VAL A 623 1.90 19.40 4.13
C VAL A 623 1.76 18.54 2.88
N VAL A 624 1.41 19.15 1.74
CA VAL A 624 1.21 18.44 0.47
C VAL A 624 1.65 19.29 -0.72
N LEU A 625 2.20 18.64 -1.73
CA LEU A 625 2.41 19.19 -3.06
C LEU A 625 1.34 18.64 -4.00
N GLN A 626 0.59 19.52 -4.63
CA GLN A 626 -0.35 19.19 -5.71
C GLN A 626 0.41 19.34 -7.03
N TRP A 627 0.59 18.26 -7.79
CA TRP A 627 1.39 18.29 -9.03
C TRP A 627 0.70 19.15 -10.10
N PRO A 628 1.39 20.12 -10.71
CA PRO A 628 0.84 20.99 -11.74
C PRO A 628 0.83 20.32 -13.12
N GLY A 629 0.12 20.95 -14.06
CA GLY A 629 0.17 20.62 -15.48
C GLY A 629 -0.31 19.20 -15.78
N ASP A 630 0.44 18.49 -16.63
CA ASP A 630 0.21 17.08 -16.98
C ASP A 630 0.28 16.11 -15.77
N ALA A 631 0.72 16.60 -14.62
CA ALA A 631 0.97 15.84 -13.41
C ALA A 631 1.88 14.61 -13.64
N GLN A 632 2.72 14.60 -14.66
CA GLN A 632 3.61 13.48 -14.99
C GLN A 632 4.92 13.55 -14.21
N ALA A 633 4.83 13.62 -12.88
CA ALA A 633 5.97 13.90 -12.02
C ALA A 633 7.07 12.81 -12.15
N PRO A 634 8.32 13.16 -12.48
CA PRO A 634 9.41 12.19 -12.50
C PRO A 634 9.83 11.81 -11.07
N ALA A 635 10.45 10.64 -10.91
CA ALA A 635 10.89 10.12 -9.61
C ALA A 635 11.73 11.13 -8.80
N ILE A 636 12.58 11.93 -9.46
CA ILE A 636 13.38 12.97 -8.77
C ILE A 636 12.53 14.04 -8.11
N ALA A 637 11.44 14.48 -8.74
CA ALA A 637 10.55 15.47 -8.15
C ALA A 637 9.83 14.91 -6.93
N ILE A 638 9.36 13.65 -7.01
CA ILE A 638 8.73 12.95 -5.88
C ILE A 638 9.71 12.82 -4.71
N ARG A 639 10.97 12.45 -4.97
CA ARG A 639 12.01 12.40 -3.93
C ARG A 639 12.25 13.77 -3.28
N ARG A 640 12.17 14.87 -4.04
CA ARG A 640 12.32 16.22 -3.51
C ARG A 640 11.14 16.62 -2.62
N ALA A 641 9.91 16.32 -3.02
CA ALA A 641 8.73 16.51 -2.19
C ALA A 641 8.82 15.71 -0.88
N TRP A 642 9.19 14.42 -0.97
CA TRP A 642 9.41 13.58 0.20
C TRP A 642 10.49 14.15 1.14
N LYS A 643 11.64 14.58 0.60
CA LYS A 643 12.72 15.19 1.37
C LYS A 643 12.30 16.51 2.05
N ALA A 644 11.41 17.27 1.43
CA ALA A 644 10.82 18.48 2.00
C ALA A 644 9.80 18.17 3.13
N GLY A 645 9.49 16.89 3.38
CA GLY A 645 8.57 16.47 4.43
C GLY A 645 7.09 16.67 4.07
N VAL A 646 6.77 16.77 2.77
CA VAL A 646 5.40 16.90 2.28
C VAL A 646 4.98 15.65 1.51
N LEU A 647 3.69 15.34 1.58
CA LEU A 647 3.06 14.33 0.72
C LEU A 647 2.85 14.91 -0.69
N SER A 648 2.44 14.09 -1.66
CA SER A 648 2.09 14.60 -2.99
C SER A 648 0.91 13.87 -3.61
N ILE A 649 0.10 14.60 -4.39
CA ILE A 649 -1.09 14.08 -5.10
C ILE A 649 -1.25 14.79 -6.46
N ASN A 650 -2.14 14.27 -7.31
CA ASN A 650 -2.56 14.67 -8.65
C ASN A 650 -2.07 13.70 -9.73
N GLY A 651 -2.64 13.86 -10.92
CA GLY A 651 -2.58 12.90 -12.01
C GLY A 651 -3.62 11.79 -11.85
N GLY A 652 -3.69 10.97 -12.89
CA GLY A 652 -4.67 9.91 -13.04
C GLY A 652 -6.01 10.42 -13.56
N ASP A 653 -6.47 9.89 -14.68
CA ASP A 653 -7.67 10.39 -15.38
C ASP A 653 -8.91 9.57 -15.09
N THR A 654 -9.37 9.59 -13.84
CA THR A 654 -10.68 8.99 -13.52
C THR A 654 -11.81 9.93 -13.94
N ILE A 655 -12.29 9.72 -15.17
CA ILE A 655 -13.25 10.59 -15.89
C ILE A 655 -14.46 9.85 -16.45
N ILE A 656 -14.71 8.60 -16.03
CA ILE A 656 -15.85 7.81 -16.50
C ILE A 656 -17.17 8.55 -16.31
N THR A 657 -17.98 8.60 -17.36
CA THR A 657 -19.32 9.22 -17.39
C THR A 657 -20.28 8.35 -18.17
N LYS A 658 -21.58 8.66 -18.15
CA LYS A 658 -22.59 7.88 -18.90
C LYS A 658 -22.36 7.93 -20.41
N THR A 659 -21.76 9.01 -20.92
CA THR A 659 -21.41 9.18 -22.34
C THR A 659 -20.02 8.66 -22.70
N ASN A 660 -19.11 8.54 -21.73
CA ASN A 660 -17.81 7.91 -21.89
C ASN A 660 -17.66 6.75 -20.88
N ASN A 661 -18.46 5.69 -21.11
CA ASN A 661 -18.63 4.59 -20.18
C ASN A 661 -17.66 3.44 -20.50
N SER A 662 -16.45 3.53 -19.96
CA SER A 662 -15.49 2.42 -19.97
C SER A 662 -14.60 2.48 -18.75
N TRP A 663 -14.21 1.30 -18.28
CA TRP A 663 -13.28 1.12 -17.18
C TRP A 663 -11.85 1.56 -17.51
N THR A 664 -11.51 1.79 -18.78
CA THR A 664 -10.25 2.48 -19.17
C THR A 664 -10.22 3.95 -18.71
N ASN A 665 -11.40 4.56 -18.46
CA ASN A 665 -11.51 5.90 -17.89
C ASN A 665 -11.51 5.91 -16.34
N ILE A 666 -10.98 4.86 -15.71
CA ILE A 666 -10.81 4.76 -14.27
C ILE A 666 -9.34 4.45 -14.00
N ALA A 667 -8.61 5.43 -13.47
CA ALA A 667 -7.18 5.30 -13.23
C ALA A 667 -6.88 4.35 -12.04
N PRO A 668 -5.66 3.81 -11.89
CA PRO A 668 -5.22 3.13 -10.67
C PRO A 668 -5.13 4.09 -9.46
N TYR A 669 -4.70 3.61 -8.29
CA TYR A 669 -4.47 4.47 -7.11
C TYR A 669 -3.24 5.36 -7.22
N GLY A 670 -2.36 5.04 -8.16
CA GLY A 670 -1.11 5.73 -8.41
C GLY A 670 -0.18 4.89 -9.27
N VAL A 671 1.04 5.36 -9.45
CA VAL A 671 2.05 4.68 -10.26
C VAL A 671 3.44 4.76 -9.62
N ALA A 672 4.18 3.66 -9.69
CA ALA A 672 5.57 3.63 -9.27
C ALA A 672 6.45 4.26 -10.36
N LYS A 673 7.12 5.37 -10.03
CA LYS A 673 7.99 6.12 -10.94
C LYS A 673 9.46 5.67 -10.88
N GLY A 674 9.80 4.84 -9.90
CA GLY A 674 11.15 4.32 -9.69
C GLY A 674 11.17 3.11 -8.75
N LEU A 675 12.37 2.75 -8.28
CA LEU A 675 12.60 1.53 -7.50
C LEU A 675 12.45 1.76 -5.99
N LEU A 676 12.53 3.00 -5.52
CA LEU A 676 12.44 3.28 -4.08
C LEU A 676 10.97 3.27 -3.62
N PRO A 677 10.68 2.80 -2.39
CA PRO A 677 9.32 2.84 -1.83
C PRO A 677 8.70 4.23 -1.72
N THR A 678 9.51 5.29 -1.80
CA THR A 678 9.10 6.71 -1.77
C THR A 678 8.81 7.28 -3.15
N GLU A 679 9.16 6.56 -4.24
CA GLU A 679 9.00 7.01 -5.63
C GLU A 679 7.64 6.57 -6.20
N PHE A 680 6.58 6.86 -5.46
CA PHE A 680 5.21 6.54 -5.84
C PHE A 680 4.40 7.83 -5.96
N GLN A 681 3.83 8.04 -7.15
CA GLN A 681 2.89 9.12 -7.34
C GLN A 681 1.50 8.63 -6.97
N VAL A 682 0.89 9.25 -5.95
CA VAL A 682 -0.50 9.01 -5.59
C VAL A 682 -1.39 9.84 -6.50
N TYR A 683 -2.37 9.21 -7.14
CA TYR A 683 -3.31 9.90 -8.03
C TYR A 683 -4.48 10.52 -7.27
N ALA A 684 -5.11 11.51 -7.90
CA ALA A 684 -6.43 11.94 -7.52
C ALA A 684 -7.42 10.76 -7.65
N ALA A 685 -8.42 10.67 -6.76
CA ALA A 685 -9.40 9.57 -6.88
C ALA A 685 -10.37 9.80 -8.05
N VAL A 686 -10.69 11.06 -8.35
CA VAL A 686 -11.53 11.57 -9.45
C VAL A 686 -10.96 12.91 -9.91
N MET A 687 -11.00 13.18 -11.21
CA MET A 687 -10.46 14.40 -11.82
C MET A 687 -11.25 15.67 -11.46
N ASP A 688 -10.59 16.81 -11.69
CA ASP A 688 -11.09 18.15 -11.44
C ASP A 688 -12.19 18.60 -12.43
N GLU A 689 -12.64 19.84 -12.31
CA GLU A 689 -13.68 20.42 -13.15
C GLU A 689 -13.27 20.67 -14.60
N ASN A 690 -11.97 20.72 -14.88
CA ASN A 690 -11.46 21.09 -16.20
C ASN A 690 -11.97 20.13 -17.28
N VAL A 691 -11.85 18.82 -17.02
CA VAL A 691 -12.26 17.75 -17.94
C VAL A 691 -13.79 17.69 -18.16
N TYR A 692 -14.58 18.26 -17.25
CA TYR A 692 -16.04 18.31 -17.36
C TYR A 692 -16.55 19.60 -18.02
N THR A 693 -15.66 20.58 -18.23
CA THR A 693 -16.01 21.92 -18.72
C THR A 693 -15.30 22.29 -20.03
N ASN A 694 -14.81 21.29 -20.76
CA ASN A 694 -14.10 21.46 -22.03
C ASN A 694 -12.92 22.43 -21.90
N ASP A 695 -12.00 22.11 -21.00
CA ASP A 695 -10.84 22.94 -20.69
C ASP A 695 -11.21 24.38 -20.28
N TRP A 696 -12.23 24.50 -19.43
CA TRP A 696 -12.81 25.78 -18.99
C TRP A 696 -13.38 26.66 -20.14
N LEU A 697 -13.65 26.09 -21.32
CA LEU A 697 -14.36 26.77 -22.43
C LEU A 697 -15.89 26.69 -22.29
N GLY A 698 -16.38 25.93 -21.32
CA GLY A 698 -17.78 25.77 -20.98
C GLY A 698 -18.41 24.50 -21.56
N PRO A 699 -19.64 24.15 -21.13
CA PRO A 699 -20.46 24.90 -20.19
C PRO A 699 -19.91 24.89 -18.76
N TYR A 700 -19.85 26.06 -18.11
CA TYR A 700 -19.26 26.23 -16.76
C TYR A 700 -20.01 25.51 -15.63
N TYR A 701 -21.20 24.98 -15.88
CA TYR A 701 -21.92 24.10 -14.95
C TYR A 701 -21.57 22.62 -15.12
N GLY A 702 -20.69 22.29 -16.08
CA GLY A 702 -20.36 20.93 -16.49
C GLY A 702 -19.83 20.05 -15.35
N TYR A 703 -19.20 20.62 -14.32
CA TYR A 703 -18.71 19.88 -13.16
C TYR A 703 -19.80 19.06 -12.44
N THR A 704 -21.08 19.42 -12.56
CA THR A 704 -22.19 18.59 -12.04
C THR A 704 -22.17 17.15 -12.54
N ARG A 705 -21.55 16.89 -13.71
CA ARG A 705 -21.39 15.55 -14.27
C ARG A 705 -20.42 14.65 -13.49
N VAL A 706 -19.60 15.20 -12.60
CA VAL A 706 -18.78 14.41 -11.66
C VAL A 706 -19.63 13.48 -10.79
N LEU A 707 -20.91 13.82 -10.57
CA LEU A 707 -21.86 12.95 -9.87
C LEU A 707 -22.13 11.63 -10.63
N GLU A 708 -22.06 11.63 -11.97
CA GLU A 708 -22.08 10.40 -12.76
C GLU A 708 -20.85 9.55 -12.46
N THR A 709 -19.66 10.16 -12.42
CA THR A 709 -18.41 9.49 -12.11
C THR A 709 -18.44 8.88 -10.70
N PHE A 710 -18.97 9.61 -9.70
CA PHE A 710 -19.13 9.08 -8.35
C PHE A 710 -20.08 7.89 -8.29
N GLU A 711 -21.18 7.89 -9.06
CA GLU A 711 -22.11 6.77 -9.16
C GLU A 711 -21.45 5.53 -9.78
N MET A 712 -20.78 5.72 -10.93
CA MET A 712 -20.19 4.64 -11.73
C MET A 712 -18.92 4.04 -11.12
N THR A 713 -18.26 4.77 -10.21
CA THR A 713 -17.12 4.28 -9.42
C THR A 713 -17.52 3.73 -8.05
N ASP A 714 -18.81 3.73 -7.70
CA ASP A 714 -19.35 3.11 -6.48
C ASP A 714 -20.07 1.79 -6.76
N LYS A 715 -20.82 1.69 -7.87
CA LYS A 715 -21.71 0.56 -8.14
C LYS A 715 -21.55 0.01 -9.56
N PRO A 716 -21.66 -1.31 -9.77
CA PRO A 716 -21.92 -2.36 -8.76
C PRO A 716 -20.69 -2.72 -7.91
N ILE A 717 -19.52 -2.20 -8.29
CA ILE A 717 -18.23 -2.38 -7.64
C ILE A 717 -17.67 -0.99 -7.31
N ARG A 718 -17.08 -0.84 -6.13
CA ARG A 718 -16.44 0.41 -5.71
C ARG A 718 -14.97 0.42 -6.11
N PHE A 719 -14.61 1.33 -7.01
CA PHE A 719 -13.23 1.54 -7.45
C PHE A 719 -12.54 2.69 -6.72
N LYS A 720 -13.28 3.74 -6.34
CA LYS A 720 -12.70 5.00 -5.88
C LYS A 720 -13.39 5.57 -4.64
N ALA A 721 -12.62 6.28 -3.82
CA ALA A 721 -13.16 7.25 -2.87
C ALA A 721 -13.85 8.42 -3.61
N VAL A 722 -14.65 9.21 -2.90
CA VAL A 722 -15.18 10.48 -3.43
C VAL A 722 -14.10 11.55 -3.30
N ASN A 723 -13.75 12.21 -4.39
CA ASN A 723 -12.80 13.33 -4.41
C ASN A 723 -13.45 14.54 -5.07
N LEU A 724 -13.63 15.61 -4.32
CA LEU A 724 -14.05 16.91 -4.87
C LEU A 724 -12.78 17.68 -5.18
N TYR A 725 -12.31 17.49 -6.40
CA TYR A 725 -11.15 18.16 -6.95
C TYR A 725 -11.60 19.26 -7.92
N TYR A 726 -11.03 20.46 -7.80
CA TYR A 726 -11.28 21.59 -8.68
C TYR A 726 -10.19 22.67 -8.52
N HIS A 727 -10.26 23.77 -9.27
CA HIS A 727 -9.29 24.85 -9.24
C HIS A 727 -9.84 26.17 -8.67
N MET A 728 -8.97 27.12 -8.33
CA MET A 728 -9.38 28.43 -7.78
C MET A 728 -10.20 29.26 -8.79
N TYR A 729 -9.97 29.09 -10.10
CA TYR A 729 -10.79 29.74 -11.12
C TYR A 729 -12.26 29.31 -11.12
N SER A 730 -12.64 28.21 -10.47
CA SER A 730 -14.05 27.82 -10.34
C SER A 730 -14.90 28.89 -9.65
N GLY A 731 -14.29 29.76 -8.85
CA GLY A 731 -14.97 30.89 -8.23
C GLY A 731 -15.32 32.05 -9.15
N THR A 732 -14.87 32.04 -10.41
CA THR A 732 -14.98 33.21 -11.32
C THR A 732 -16.37 33.34 -11.96
N LYS A 733 -17.09 32.24 -12.14
CA LYS A 733 -18.40 32.19 -12.82
C LYS A 733 -19.51 31.76 -11.86
N VAL A 734 -20.66 32.41 -11.92
CA VAL A 734 -21.86 32.03 -11.11
C VAL A 734 -22.30 30.59 -11.40
N ALA A 735 -22.25 30.17 -12.67
CA ALA A 735 -22.63 28.82 -13.07
C ALA A 735 -21.74 27.74 -12.43
N SER A 736 -20.43 27.96 -12.37
CA SER A 736 -19.50 27.03 -11.70
C SER A 736 -19.68 27.03 -10.19
N LEU A 737 -19.83 28.20 -9.56
CA LEU A 737 -20.14 28.28 -8.12
C LEU A 737 -21.42 27.54 -7.74
N ASN A 738 -22.45 27.60 -8.58
CA ASN A 738 -23.68 26.83 -8.36
C ASN A 738 -23.45 25.33 -8.55
N ALA A 739 -22.72 24.93 -9.59
CA ALA A 739 -22.33 23.53 -9.79
C ALA A 739 -21.55 22.97 -8.59
N LEU A 740 -20.61 23.73 -8.03
CA LEU A 740 -19.89 23.35 -6.81
C LEU A 740 -20.87 23.14 -5.64
N LYS A 741 -21.76 24.11 -5.37
CA LYS A 741 -22.76 23.98 -4.30
C LYS A 741 -23.62 22.72 -4.49
N ASP A 742 -24.06 22.44 -5.72
CA ASP A 742 -24.86 21.26 -6.04
C ASP A 742 -24.07 19.97 -5.79
N VAL A 743 -22.81 19.90 -6.20
CA VAL A 743 -21.94 18.74 -5.97
C VAL A 743 -21.68 18.52 -4.48
N TYR A 744 -21.31 19.56 -3.72
CA TYR A 744 -21.13 19.47 -2.27
C TYR A 744 -22.41 19.01 -1.57
N ASN A 745 -23.56 19.60 -1.91
CA ASN A 745 -24.85 19.24 -1.34
C ASN A 745 -25.23 17.79 -1.66
N ALA A 746 -24.97 17.33 -2.88
CA ALA A 746 -25.26 15.96 -3.31
C ALA A 746 -24.36 14.95 -2.57
N VAL A 747 -23.05 15.21 -2.48
CA VAL A 747 -22.09 14.32 -1.82
C VAL A 747 -22.35 14.24 -0.31
N LEU A 748 -22.62 15.36 0.36
CA LEU A 748 -22.86 15.38 1.81
C LEU A 748 -24.19 14.75 2.24
N ARG A 749 -25.07 14.41 1.29
CA ARG A 749 -26.27 13.58 1.54
C ARG A 749 -25.98 12.08 1.44
N GLN A 750 -24.85 11.68 0.86
CA GLN A 750 -24.43 10.28 0.75
C GLN A 750 -23.84 9.78 2.08
N PRO A 751 -23.75 8.46 2.31
CA PRO A 751 -23.13 7.89 3.49
C PRO A 751 -21.58 7.95 3.42
N VAL A 752 -21.05 9.17 3.47
CA VAL A 752 -19.61 9.45 3.38
C VAL A 752 -18.94 9.53 4.74
N PHE A 753 -17.62 9.33 4.75
CA PHE A 753 -16.70 9.67 5.84
C PHE A 753 -15.70 10.71 5.32
N PRO A 754 -15.92 12.02 5.61
CA PRO A 754 -15.00 13.08 5.23
C PRO A 754 -13.65 13.01 5.96
N ILE A 755 -12.56 13.03 5.21
CA ILE A 755 -11.16 12.98 5.66
C ILE A 755 -10.33 14.04 4.93
N PHE A 756 -9.18 14.41 5.49
CA PHE A 756 -8.22 15.27 4.81
C PHE A 756 -7.52 14.54 3.66
N THR A 757 -7.11 15.28 2.63
CA THR A 757 -6.36 14.72 1.49
C THR A 757 -5.09 14.00 1.93
N THR A 758 -4.37 14.53 2.91
CA THR A 758 -3.18 13.86 3.45
C THR A 758 -3.48 12.51 4.12
N GLU A 759 -4.70 12.31 4.62
CA GLU A 759 -5.12 11.04 5.22
C GLU A 759 -5.49 10.00 4.13
N TYR A 760 -6.01 10.45 2.98
CA TYR A 760 -6.18 9.60 1.81
C TYR A 760 -4.82 9.15 1.25
N ILE A 761 -3.88 10.09 1.06
CA ILE A 761 -2.54 9.79 0.53
C ILE A 761 -1.83 8.74 1.40
N ARG A 762 -1.85 8.90 2.74
CA ARG A 762 -1.25 7.93 3.66
C ARG A 762 -1.86 6.53 3.53
N ARG A 763 -3.18 6.42 3.40
CA ARG A 763 -3.86 5.13 3.17
C ARG A 763 -3.43 4.46 1.87
N VAL A 764 -3.24 5.22 0.79
CA VAL A 764 -2.71 4.68 -0.47
C VAL A 764 -1.28 4.19 -0.29
N LEU A 765 -0.42 4.92 0.42
CA LEU A 765 0.95 4.51 0.68
C LEU A 765 1.03 3.24 1.55
N ASP A 766 0.19 3.13 2.57
CA ASP A 766 0.05 1.94 3.42
C ASP A 766 -0.51 0.74 2.65
N TRP A 767 -1.52 0.98 1.79
CA TRP A 767 -2.15 -0.05 0.95
C TRP A 767 -1.13 -0.88 0.16
N ARG A 768 -0.10 -0.22 -0.37
CA ARG A 768 0.97 -0.87 -1.14
C ARG A 768 1.78 -1.86 -0.32
N ARG A 769 1.83 -1.67 0.99
CA ARG A 769 2.71 -2.42 1.90
C ARG A 769 1.97 -3.41 2.77
N VAL A 770 0.64 -3.37 2.86
CA VAL A 770 -0.13 -4.29 3.73
C VAL A 770 0.28 -5.75 3.51
N ALA A 771 0.66 -6.41 4.61
CA ALA A 771 0.90 -7.84 4.61
C ALA A 771 -0.41 -8.57 4.89
N VAL A 772 -0.73 -9.53 4.03
CA VAL A 772 -1.83 -10.48 4.22
C VAL A 772 -1.21 -11.86 4.33
N ALA A 773 -1.49 -12.56 5.42
CA ALA A 773 -1.01 -13.90 5.67
C ALA A 773 -2.16 -14.79 6.14
N ARG A 774 -1.97 -16.10 6.06
CA ARG A 774 -2.91 -17.07 6.60
C ARG A 774 -2.18 -18.10 7.44
N GLU A 775 -2.86 -18.65 8.43
CA GLU A 775 -2.37 -19.80 9.16
C GLU A 775 -2.31 -21.04 8.25
N VAL A 776 -1.24 -21.81 8.39
CA VAL A 776 -1.04 -23.06 7.67
C VAL A 776 -1.77 -24.18 8.40
N SER A 777 -3.01 -24.43 8.01
CA SER A 777 -3.86 -25.42 8.65
C SER A 777 -3.89 -26.77 7.91
N ALA A 778 -4.48 -27.79 8.55
CA ALA A 778 -4.85 -29.02 7.86
C ALA A 778 -5.88 -28.74 6.76
N ASP A 779 -5.88 -29.58 5.73
CA ASP A 779 -6.78 -29.43 4.58
C ASP A 779 -8.25 -29.50 5.04
N GLY A 780 -9.06 -28.52 4.63
CA GLY A 780 -10.47 -28.42 5.01
C GLY A 780 -10.76 -27.68 6.33
N ALA A 781 -9.74 -27.27 7.10
CA ALA A 781 -9.94 -26.41 8.27
C ALA A 781 -10.25 -24.95 7.87
N PRO A 782 -10.99 -24.19 8.70
CA PRO A 782 -11.23 -22.77 8.46
C PRO A 782 -9.90 -22.01 8.38
N VAL A 783 -9.75 -21.19 7.34
CA VAL A 783 -8.57 -20.33 7.19
C VAL A 783 -8.65 -19.19 8.20
N ARG A 784 -7.62 -19.06 9.03
CA ARG A 784 -7.41 -17.89 9.89
C ARG A 784 -6.44 -16.95 9.19
N TRP A 785 -6.87 -15.72 8.96
CA TRP A 785 -6.12 -14.66 8.32
C TRP A 785 -5.41 -13.81 9.37
N ARG A 786 -4.22 -13.33 9.03
CA ARG A 786 -3.50 -12.26 9.72
C ARG A 786 -3.28 -11.12 8.73
N VAL A 787 -3.59 -9.90 9.14
CA VAL A 787 -3.35 -8.68 8.35
C VAL A 787 -2.52 -7.71 9.17
N ARG A 788 -1.55 -7.06 8.54
CA ARG A 788 -0.80 -5.92 9.09
C ARG A 788 -0.81 -4.80 8.07
N SER A 789 -1.50 -3.70 8.39
CA SER A 789 -1.91 -2.70 7.41
C SER A 789 -1.17 -1.36 7.49
N GLY A 790 -0.33 -1.16 8.52
CA GLY A 790 0.37 0.11 8.73
C GLY A 790 -0.42 1.10 9.60
N ALA A 791 -0.01 2.36 9.61
CA ALA A 791 -0.49 3.34 10.58
C ALA A 791 -1.89 3.90 10.25
N ASP A 792 -2.29 3.93 8.99
CA ASP A 792 -3.42 4.72 8.51
C ASP A 792 -4.54 3.87 7.87
N LEU A 793 -4.24 2.70 7.30
CA LEU A 793 -5.26 1.85 6.65
C LEU A 793 -5.98 0.93 7.63
N ARG A 794 -7.32 0.98 7.69
CA ARG A 794 -8.15 0.24 8.67
C ARG A 794 -9.32 -0.53 8.05
N GLU A 795 -9.33 -0.72 6.75
CA GLU A 795 -10.44 -1.38 6.04
C GLU A 795 -9.92 -2.44 5.07
N MET A 796 -10.62 -3.57 5.06
CA MET A 796 -10.40 -4.67 4.14
C MET A 796 -11.72 -5.03 3.46
N ARG A 797 -11.68 -5.37 2.17
CA ARG A 797 -12.81 -5.94 1.44
C ARG A 797 -12.64 -7.47 1.33
N TRP A 798 -13.65 -8.21 1.76
CA TRP A 798 -13.77 -9.64 1.54
C TRP A 798 -14.68 -9.90 0.34
N PRO A 799 -14.15 -10.46 -0.77
CA PRO A 799 -14.92 -10.70 -1.99
C PRO A 799 -15.76 -12.00 -1.93
N GLY A 800 -15.59 -12.82 -0.89
CA GLY A 800 -16.28 -14.10 -0.75
C GLY A 800 -17.58 -14.02 0.03
N GLU A 801 -18.18 -15.20 0.24
CA GLU A 801 -19.32 -15.37 1.13
C GLU A 801 -18.89 -15.41 2.61
N GLY A 802 -19.85 -15.23 3.52
CA GLY A 802 -19.63 -15.26 4.97
C GLY A 802 -19.27 -13.90 5.57
N VAL A 803 -19.01 -13.90 6.89
CA VAL A 803 -18.63 -12.73 7.69
C VAL A 803 -17.54 -13.10 8.69
N PRO A 804 -16.74 -12.15 9.21
CA PRO A 804 -15.80 -12.42 10.29
C PRO A 804 -16.47 -13.06 11.51
N ALA A 805 -15.84 -14.09 12.06
CA ALA A 805 -16.23 -14.69 13.34
C ALA A 805 -15.81 -13.76 14.49
N MET A 806 -16.67 -12.80 14.82
CA MET A 806 -16.37 -11.70 15.74
C MET A 806 -15.96 -12.16 17.15
N GLY A 807 -16.53 -13.25 17.65
CA GLY A 807 -16.21 -13.81 18.97
C GLY A 807 -14.79 -14.38 19.11
N THR A 808 -14.13 -14.72 18.00
CA THR A 808 -12.77 -15.29 17.96
C THR A 808 -11.78 -14.42 17.18
N SER A 809 -12.21 -13.24 16.75
CA SER A 809 -11.37 -12.30 16.00
C SER A 809 -10.61 -11.38 16.95
N GLU A 810 -9.37 -11.08 16.60
CA GLU A 810 -8.51 -10.11 17.27
C GLU A 810 -8.47 -8.83 16.42
N ASP A 811 -8.73 -7.69 17.06
CA ASP A 811 -8.71 -6.37 16.43
C ASP A 811 -9.57 -6.22 15.15
N ILE A 812 -10.68 -6.97 15.06
CA ILE A 812 -11.79 -6.67 14.14
C ILE A 812 -12.89 -5.92 14.89
N ALA A 813 -13.12 -4.68 14.49
CA ALA A 813 -14.13 -3.80 15.07
C ALA A 813 -15.54 -4.13 14.57
N GLY A 814 -15.67 -4.56 13.31
CA GLY A 814 -16.92 -5.01 12.73
C GLY A 814 -16.89 -5.13 11.22
N TYR A 815 -18.06 -5.06 10.58
CA TYR A 815 -18.18 -5.19 9.13
C TYR A 815 -19.49 -4.61 8.59
N LEU A 816 -19.51 -4.29 7.29
CA LEU A 816 -20.70 -3.86 6.55
C LEU A 816 -20.69 -4.38 5.10
N PRO A 817 -21.78 -5.00 4.61
CA PRO A 817 -21.91 -5.32 3.19
C PRO A 817 -21.96 -4.06 2.32
N GLY A 818 -21.29 -4.08 1.17
CA GLY A 818 -21.33 -2.98 0.20
C GLY A 818 -21.00 -3.43 -1.23
N PRO A 819 -20.78 -2.47 -2.15
CA PRO A 819 -20.43 -2.78 -3.52
C PRO A 819 -19.14 -3.60 -3.62
N GLY A 820 -19.12 -4.65 -4.44
CA GLY A 820 -17.96 -5.52 -4.64
C GLY A 820 -17.56 -6.43 -3.45
N GLY A 821 -18.31 -6.45 -2.33
CA GLY A 821 -18.07 -7.40 -1.25
C GLY A 821 -18.44 -6.90 0.15
N LEU A 822 -17.91 -7.59 1.16
CA LEU A 822 -18.06 -7.23 2.58
C LEU A 822 -16.88 -6.37 3.02
N TYR A 823 -17.14 -5.21 3.61
CA TYR A 823 -16.11 -4.36 4.22
C TYR A 823 -15.90 -4.77 5.68
N ILE A 824 -14.66 -5.09 6.06
CA ILE A 824 -14.23 -5.56 7.38
C ILE A 824 -13.38 -4.47 8.03
N HIS A 825 -13.88 -3.95 9.15
CA HIS A 825 -13.31 -2.82 9.86
C HIS A 825 -12.26 -3.32 10.86
N MET A 826 -11.00 -2.91 10.68
CA MET A 826 -9.92 -3.20 11.62
C MET A 826 -9.94 -2.20 12.78
N GLY A 827 -9.81 -2.69 14.00
CA GLY A 827 -9.69 -1.88 15.22
C GLY A 827 -8.27 -1.33 15.45
N GLY A 828 -7.26 -1.97 14.85
CA GLY A 828 -5.84 -1.63 14.96
C GLY A 828 -5.10 -1.72 13.62
N ASP A 829 -3.77 -1.58 13.67
CA ASP A 829 -2.84 -1.78 12.54
C ASP A 829 -2.58 -3.25 12.22
N THR A 830 -3.06 -4.16 13.08
CA THR A 830 -3.04 -5.60 12.89
C THR A 830 -4.41 -6.18 13.22
N ALA A 831 -4.75 -7.31 12.59
CA ALA A 831 -5.94 -8.08 12.93
C ALA A 831 -5.75 -9.55 12.61
N GLU A 832 -6.39 -10.42 13.38
CA GLU A 832 -6.49 -11.85 13.11
C GLU A 832 -7.94 -12.32 13.14
N PHE A 833 -8.39 -13.05 12.11
CA PHE A 833 -9.79 -13.46 12.01
C PHE A 833 -10.00 -14.66 11.09
N SER A 834 -11.12 -15.35 11.28
CA SER A 834 -11.63 -16.35 10.35
C SER A 834 -12.97 -15.89 9.77
N ILE A 835 -13.31 -16.40 8.60
CA ILE A 835 -14.62 -16.15 7.98
C ILE A 835 -15.55 -17.33 8.32
N GLY A 836 -16.74 -17.02 8.84
CA GLY A 836 -17.79 -17.97 9.19
C GLY A 836 -19.11 -17.67 8.50
N ALA A 837 -20.08 -18.56 8.68
CA ALA A 837 -21.44 -18.36 8.17
C ALA A 837 -22.14 -17.16 8.86
N LYS A 838 -22.97 -16.45 8.12
CA LYS A 838 -23.73 -15.30 8.65
C LYS A 838 -24.78 -15.76 9.67
N GLY A 839 -24.92 -15.01 10.77
CA GLY A 839 -26.02 -15.18 11.75
C GLY A 839 -25.77 -16.19 12.87
N THR A 840 -24.62 -16.87 12.88
CA THR A 840 -24.22 -17.79 13.96
C THR A 840 -23.65 -17.05 15.17
N ASP A 841 -23.07 -15.88 14.97
CA ASP A 841 -22.44 -15.05 16.00
C ASP A 841 -23.34 -13.89 16.44
N ARG A 842 -23.56 -13.77 17.76
CA ARG A 842 -24.32 -12.67 18.40
C ARG A 842 -23.44 -11.66 19.13
N THR A 843 -22.14 -11.70 18.87
CA THR A 843 -21.16 -10.78 19.42
C THR A 843 -21.42 -9.36 18.89
N PRO A 844 -21.49 -8.32 19.75
CA PRO A 844 -21.66 -6.94 19.31
C PRO A 844 -20.50 -6.45 18.45
N TYR A 845 -20.77 -5.63 17.43
CA TYR A 845 -19.73 -5.09 16.55
C TYR A 845 -20.11 -3.74 15.97
N ILE A 846 -19.12 -2.93 15.58
CA ILE A 846 -19.34 -1.67 14.90
C ILE A 846 -19.82 -1.97 13.48
N SER A 847 -21.09 -1.71 13.20
CA SER A 847 -21.71 -1.94 11.88
C SER A 847 -21.42 -0.82 10.89
N GLU A 848 -21.29 0.42 11.37
CA GLU A 848 -20.83 1.54 10.58
C GLU A 848 -20.36 2.67 11.52
N ALA A 849 -19.44 3.49 11.04
CA ALA A 849 -19.08 4.74 11.71
C ALA A 849 -18.71 5.83 10.69
N ALA A 850 -19.11 7.07 10.97
CA ALA A 850 -18.67 8.25 10.23
C ALA A 850 -17.52 8.94 10.97
N GLY A 851 -16.42 8.22 11.19
CA GLY A 851 -15.29 8.71 11.96
C GLY A 851 -14.24 7.65 12.20
N PHE A 852 -13.15 8.06 12.83
CA PHE A 852 -12.03 7.23 13.21
C PHE A 852 -12.37 6.42 14.46
N VAL A 853 -12.17 5.11 14.39
CA VAL A 853 -12.15 4.21 15.54
C VAL A 853 -10.68 3.91 15.85
N ARG A 854 -10.27 4.14 17.09
CA ARG A 854 -8.89 3.95 17.57
C ARG A 854 -8.90 3.26 18.93
N ASP A 855 -7.77 2.67 19.31
CA ASP A 855 -7.60 1.97 20.59
C ASP A 855 -8.73 0.97 20.89
N PHE A 856 -9.20 0.27 19.85
CA PHE A 856 -10.30 -0.67 19.96
C PHE A 856 -9.89 -1.87 20.82
N LYS A 857 -10.77 -2.25 21.75
CA LYS A 857 -10.62 -3.43 22.60
C LYS A 857 -11.96 -4.13 22.76
N ARG A 858 -11.91 -5.45 22.74
CA ARG A 858 -13.04 -6.34 23.00
C ARG A 858 -12.73 -7.21 24.21
N THR A 859 -13.70 -7.36 25.11
CA THR A 859 -13.62 -8.31 26.23
C THR A 859 -14.95 -9.02 26.37
N GLY A 860 -15.01 -10.26 25.87
CA GLY A 860 -16.28 -10.96 25.67
C GLY A 860 -17.20 -10.16 24.74
N ARG A 861 -18.38 -9.76 25.25
CA ARG A 861 -19.35 -8.93 24.52
C ARG A 861 -19.09 -7.42 24.65
N ASN A 862 -18.26 -7.00 25.61
CA ASN A 862 -18.01 -5.58 25.86
C ASN A 862 -17.03 -5.00 24.85
N LEU A 863 -17.23 -3.73 24.50
CA LEU A 863 -16.35 -2.97 23.62
C LEU A 863 -15.86 -1.71 24.34
N SER A 864 -14.61 -1.34 24.11
CA SER A 864 -14.10 -0.01 24.45
C SER A 864 -13.21 0.49 23.33
N PHE A 865 -13.36 1.77 22.97
CA PHE A 865 -12.59 2.38 21.89
C PHE A 865 -12.62 3.90 22.02
N ARG A 866 -11.71 4.57 21.31
CA ARG A 866 -11.77 6.01 21.06
C ARG A 866 -12.46 6.27 19.73
N PHE A 867 -13.35 7.25 19.70
CA PHE A 867 -14.10 7.61 18.50
C PHE A 867 -14.15 9.13 18.28
N GLY A 868 -13.97 9.56 17.04
CA GLY A 868 -14.09 10.97 16.66
C GLY A 868 -14.08 11.15 15.15
N GLY A 869 -14.47 12.32 14.66
CA GLY A 869 -14.43 12.64 13.23
C GLY A 869 -14.71 14.11 12.95
N TYR A 870 -14.48 14.51 11.70
CA TYR A 870 -14.51 15.92 11.31
C TYR A 870 -15.91 16.47 11.03
N TYR A 871 -16.81 15.63 10.51
CA TYR A 871 -18.13 16.07 10.02
C TYR A 871 -19.23 15.11 10.46
N LYS A 872 -20.08 15.59 11.38
CA LYS A 872 -21.23 14.86 11.95
C LYS A 872 -20.89 13.41 12.38
N PRO A 873 -19.86 13.22 13.23
CA PRO A 873 -19.37 11.89 13.56
C PRO A 873 -20.38 11.09 14.39
N PHE A 874 -20.55 9.83 14.02
CA PHE A 874 -21.38 8.88 14.73
C PHE A 874 -20.84 7.46 14.64
N VAL A 875 -21.22 6.61 15.58
CA VAL A 875 -20.94 5.17 15.56
C VAL A 875 -22.21 4.36 15.80
N SER A 876 -22.41 3.30 15.01
CA SER A 876 -23.52 2.35 15.14
C SER A 876 -23.01 0.96 15.46
N VAL A 877 -23.50 0.35 16.54
CA VAL A 877 -23.15 -1.01 16.98
C VAL A 877 -24.34 -1.94 16.73
N ALA A 878 -24.11 -3.04 16.01
CA ALA A 878 -25.08 -4.10 15.78
C ALA A 878 -24.90 -5.24 16.81
N ASN A 879 -25.87 -6.15 16.87
CA ASN A 879 -25.91 -7.27 17.83
C ASN A 879 -25.81 -6.84 19.31
N ALA A 880 -26.27 -5.63 19.61
CA ALA A 880 -26.14 -4.99 20.91
C ALA A 880 -27.36 -5.17 21.83
N ALA A 881 -28.20 -6.18 21.58
CA ALA A 881 -29.32 -6.49 22.46
C ALA A 881 -28.82 -6.80 23.89
N GLY A 882 -29.40 -6.14 24.89
CA GLY A 882 -28.93 -6.20 26.28
C GLY A 882 -27.67 -5.36 26.56
N CYS A 883 -27.27 -4.47 25.66
CA CYS A 883 -26.11 -3.60 25.85
C CYS A 883 -26.51 -2.13 26.07
N ARG A 884 -25.64 -1.38 26.74
CA ARG A 884 -25.70 0.06 26.97
C ARG A 884 -24.47 0.71 26.38
N LEU A 885 -24.64 1.86 25.73
CA LEU A 885 -23.54 2.65 25.20
C LEU A 885 -23.28 3.87 26.08
N SER A 886 -22.02 4.10 26.43
CA SER A 886 -21.55 5.31 27.12
C SER A 886 -20.57 6.11 26.25
N VAL A 887 -20.58 7.43 26.41
CA VAL A 887 -19.61 8.36 25.83
C VAL A 887 -19.05 9.22 26.96
N ASP A 888 -17.73 9.23 27.11
CA ASP A 888 -16.99 9.93 28.16
C ASP A 888 -17.55 9.62 29.57
N GLY A 889 -17.87 8.33 29.79
CA GLY A 889 -18.42 7.81 31.06
C GLY A 889 -19.92 8.05 31.27
N ALA A 890 -20.59 8.83 30.43
CA ALA A 890 -22.03 9.06 30.54
C ALA A 890 -22.82 8.12 29.61
N THR A 891 -23.78 7.36 30.14
CA THR A 891 -24.67 6.52 29.33
C THR A 891 -25.51 7.38 28.38
N LYS A 892 -25.47 7.06 27.07
CA LYS A 892 -26.15 7.84 26.01
C LYS A 892 -27.29 7.08 25.33
N ALA A 893 -27.16 5.76 25.16
CA ALA A 893 -28.14 4.97 24.40
C ALA A 893 -28.33 3.56 24.97
N ARG A 894 -29.53 3.02 24.75
CA ARG A 894 -29.89 1.60 24.91
C ARG A 894 -30.28 1.04 23.55
N ALA A 895 -30.08 -0.27 23.35
CA ALA A 895 -30.33 -0.88 22.05
C ALA A 895 -31.81 -0.75 21.65
N ASP A 896 -32.04 -0.49 20.37
CA ASP A 896 -33.39 -0.45 19.80
C ASP A 896 -34.00 -1.87 19.69
N GLY A 897 -35.27 -1.94 19.24
CA GLY A 897 -35.97 -3.22 19.04
C GLY A 897 -35.33 -4.16 18.01
N ALA A 898 -34.36 -3.67 17.23
CA ALA A 898 -33.56 -4.46 16.29
C ALA A 898 -32.16 -4.81 16.84
N GLY A 899 -31.89 -4.49 18.11
CA GLY A 899 -30.60 -4.76 18.75
C GLY A 899 -29.48 -3.85 18.26
N ARG A 900 -29.77 -2.63 17.79
CA ARG A 900 -28.78 -1.64 17.36
C ARG A 900 -28.61 -0.53 18.40
N LEU A 901 -27.38 -0.12 18.63
CA LEU A 901 -27.01 1.08 19.38
C LEU A 901 -26.43 2.11 18.42
N ARG A 902 -26.78 3.38 18.60
CA ARG A 902 -26.17 4.48 17.85
C ARG A 902 -25.90 5.65 18.80
N VAL A 903 -24.78 6.31 18.60
CA VAL A 903 -24.50 7.60 19.22
C VAL A 903 -23.82 8.53 18.23
N ASP A 904 -24.17 9.81 18.33
CA ASP A 904 -23.50 10.91 17.64
C ASP A 904 -22.63 11.64 18.67
N VAL A 905 -21.43 12.07 18.25
CA VAL A 905 -20.50 12.86 19.09
C VAL A 905 -20.25 14.21 18.44
N SER A 906 -19.69 15.15 19.20
CA SER A 906 -19.23 16.41 18.62
C SER A 906 -18.05 16.17 17.68
N GLY A 907 -18.06 16.85 16.53
CA GLY A 907 -16.94 16.87 15.60
C GLY A 907 -16.70 18.29 15.11
N ILE A 908 -15.43 18.65 14.99
CA ILE A 908 -14.98 19.86 14.31
C ILE A 908 -14.02 19.46 13.21
N ALA A 909 -14.11 20.10 12.05
CA ALA A 909 -13.19 19.87 10.95
C ALA A 909 -11.87 20.59 11.23
N GLU A 910 -11.07 20.05 12.15
CA GLU A 910 -9.76 20.58 12.55
C GLU A 910 -8.86 19.44 13.02
N LYS A 911 -7.54 19.54 12.78
CA LYS A 911 -6.55 18.59 13.30
C LYS A 911 -5.94 19.06 14.63
N PRO A 912 -5.67 18.16 15.59
CA PRO A 912 -6.02 16.73 15.58
C PRO A 912 -7.52 16.50 15.84
N VAL A 913 -8.05 15.36 15.40
CA VAL A 913 -9.44 14.95 15.67
C VAL A 913 -9.73 14.96 17.17
N THR A 914 -10.84 15.55 17.56
CA THR A 914 -11.36 15.41 18.94
C THR A 914 -11.92 14.00 19.13
N MET A 915 -11.28 13.22 20.00
CA MET A 915 -11.61 11.81 20.22
C MET A 915 -12.27 11.61 21.59
N HIS A 916 -13.41 10.94 21.60
CA HIS A 916 -14.22 10.59 22.78
C HIS A 916 -13.98 9.14 23.20
N ALA A 917 -14.06 8.86 24.50
CA ALA A 917 -14.03 7.49 25.01
C ALA A 917 -15.43 6.88 24.86
N VAL A 918 -15.55 5.76 24.15
CA VAL A 918 -16.81 5.05 23.95
C VAL A 918 -16.75 3.67 24.58
N GLY A 919 -17.74 3.35 25.41
CA GLY A 919 -17.93 2.05 26.03
C GLY A 919 -19.24 1.41 25.57
N VAL A 920 -19.20 0.11 25.31
CA VAL A 920 -20.40 -0.72 25.10
C VAL A 920 -20.36 -1.84 26.13
N GLU A 921 -21.26 -1.75 27.09
CA GLU A 921 -21.38 -2.69 28.21
C GLU A 921 -22.61 -3.57 27.98
N CYS A 922 -22.41 -4.87 27.90
CA CYS A 922 -23.45 -5.86 27.68
C CYS A 922 -23.69 -6.69 28.94
N ASP A 923 -24.96 -6.91 29.25
CA ASP A 923 -25.40 -7.82 30.31
C ASP A 923 -25.01 -9.29 30.01
#